data_AF-A0A084VMQ8-F1
#
_entry.id   AF-A0A084VMQ8-F1
#
_cell.length_a   1.000
_cell.length_b   1.000
_cell.length_c   1.000
_cell.angle_alpha   90.00
_cell.angle_beta   90.00
_cell.angle_gamma   90.00
#
_symmetry.space_group_name_H-M   'P 1'
#
loop_
_entity.id
_entity.type
_entity.pdbx_description
1 polymer ?
#
loop_
_entity_poly.entity_id
_entity_poly.type
_entity_poly.pdbx_seq_one_letter_code
_entity_poly.pdbx_strand_id
1 'polypeptide(L)'
;MNLFRGKLQTAELFPYPEPLNDEQKEYARALVDPVHKFFKEVNDAVRNDDTSNVDSKTIDALWDLGLLSVYVPPELGGLGLCNVQSVLMAEISGGYDLSLSLMIGAHKSIGTKGILLYGSEQQKQKYLPMLSTGRVFGAFALTEPGSGSDAASIKTKAVLSPCGKYYIMNGSKLWISGGGLADVFTTFAQVEVVDPQTGEKRNKMTAFIVERSFGGVSTGPPEDKMGLKCSVTNELFLDDVRVPVENVLGEIGNGFKIAVNILNSGRYGLGAMLSGTMKTCIEKAADHVSNRVQFKRHLIEFENVQEKLAMMATYHYVAQSLTYMVSGNMDQGSVDFHLEAAVSKVFCTEAAWYVCDEAIQLLGGNGFMKSSGLERFLRDIRVFRIFEGANDVLRMFIALTGIQQAGKNLQEIQKSLKNPLGNVGLVLAEGSRRLGRKVGMGETDLSPFVARELQNAAKQCAECVDMFSQTIESLLAKHGKGIVERQFQLARVADSVIDIYTMATVLSRATRSLKKGLPSAQHELVMAQLWCQEASNRVHRNLNRIHSPAFRDHYQRMALVARNVSEPPQTKPAKKDSPAPTVNTSYMANLFRGEVEPLQVFPFPDALKGEQKELVSSLVDPVSRFLNDYDPVKAEANGGPDEATFQSMWDMGLMGIQSPEEFGGLALPNTGYARMGELIGAVDLGLAVVFGAHQSIGWKGILLYGTEEQKQKYLPQVTTGGTIAAFCLTEPSSGSDAGSIRSRAVKSADGKHYVLNGSKIWISGGGLANVFTVFAQTEVTDAKTGQKKDKVTAFIVERAFAGVTSGPPEDKMGIKCSNTAEVYFDDVKIPIENVLGGEGNGFKVAMNILNNGRFGMSGTLAGTMAHCIRKAAEHATTRVQFGQKIENFGNVQEKLARMAMHQYVSQSMGYMISGNMDAGHKDYHLEAAISKIFASEAAWYVCDEAIQILGGNGFMKSSGLEKFLRDIRIYRIFEGANDILRLFVALTGIQYAGSHLKELQRAFKNPTANLGLIFKEGSRRAVRSIGYGGTDLSTFVADPLKDSATLCADSIDRFSKTIESLLIKHGKGIVDQQFLLVRLADSAIDIYAMSCVLSRATKAIRENHTSAEHEVLMAKAWCVEANDRVRINIRRINSGVFLKNFDTMSSIAKNICSQQGIVQSNPVGIV
;
A
#
# COMPACT_ATOMS: atom_id res chain seq x y z
N MET A 1 2.77 -6.96 -28.74
CA MET A 1 3.19 -5.72 -29.49
C MET A 1 2.12 -5.04 -30.38
N ASN A 2 1.25 -5.78 -31.09
CA ASN A 2 0.32 -5.21 -32.08
C ASN A 2 -0.72 -4.24 -31.51
N LEU A 3 -1.03 -4.35 -30.22
CA LEU A 3 -1.96 -3.49 -29.50
C LEU A 3 -1.58 -1.99 -29.59
N PHE A 4 -0.28 -1.67 -29.56
CA PHE A 4 0.23 -0.29 -29.71
C PHE A 4 -0.02 0.32 -31.09
N ARG A 5 -0.42 -0.50 -32.06
CA ARG A 5 -0.79 -0.07 -33.42
C ARG A 5 -2.31 -0.08 -33.62
N GLY A 6 -3.07 -0.37 -32.55
CA GLY A 6 -4.53 -0.57 -32.57
C GLY A 6 -4.95 -1.79 -33.37
N LYS A 7 -4.18 -2.87 -33.28
CA LYS A 7 -4.51 -4.19 -33.84
C LYS A 7 -4.55 -5.21 -32.71
N LEU A 8 -5.62 -6.00 -32.66
CA LEU A 8 -5.78 -7.03 -31.63
C LEU A 8 -5.48 -8.40 -32.25
N GLN A 9 -4.30 -8.94 -31.96
CA GLN A 9 -3.91 -10.28 -32.39
C GLN A 9 -4.52 -11.28 -31.40
N THR A 10 -5.50 -12.06 -31.85
CA THR A 10 -6.28 -12.93 -30.96
C THR A 10 -5.72 -14.35 -30.82
N ALA A 11 -4.79 -14.78 -31.68
CA ALA A 11 -4.30 -16.16 -31.71
C ALA A 11 -3.68 -16.65 -30.39
N GLU A 12 -2.99 -15.77 -29.66
CA GLU A 12 -2.38 -16.07 -28.35
C GLU A 12 -3.27 -15.64 -27.17
N LEU A 13 -4.51 -15.23 -27.45
CA LEU A 13 -5.49 -14.80 -26.45
C LEU A 13 -6.71 -15.72 -26.42
N PHE A 14 -7.22 -16.15 -27.58
CA PHE A 14 -8.48 -16.89 -27.73
C PHE A 14 -8.32 -18.11 -28.65
N PRO A 15 -8.82 -19.30 -28.24
CA PRO A 15 -9.36 -19.61 -26.91
C PRO A 15 -8.26 -19.54 -25.83
N TYR A 16 -8.66 -19.47 -24.56
CA TYR A 16 -7.70 -19.50 -23.45
C TYR A 16 -6.85 -20.78 -23.52
N PRO A 17 -5.51 -20.70 -23.40
CA PRO A 17 -4.63 -21.82 -23.72
C PRO A 17 -4.78 -22.99 -22.73
N GLU A 18 -4.81 -24.21 -23.28
CA GLU A 18 -4.84 -25.47 -22.53
C GLU A 18 -3.80 -26.44 -23.14
N PRO A 19 -2.50 -26.22 -22.88
CA PRO A 19 -1.43 -26.93 -23.60
C PRO A 19 -1.21 -28.37 -23.12
N LEU A 20 -1.75 -28.75 -21.95
CA LEU A 20 -1.46 -30.05 -21.35
C LEU A 20 -2.24 -31.18 -22.04
N ASN A 21 -1.52 -32.21 -22.46
CA ASN A 21 -2.13 -33.50 -22.81
C ASN A 21 -2.55 -34.28 -21.54
N ASP A 22 -3.25 -35.40 -21.70
CA ASP A 22 -3.80 -36.13 -20.55
C ASP A 22 -2.72 -36.78 -19.66
N GLU A 23 -1.64 -37.30 -20.25
CA GLU A 23 -0.48 -37.84 -19.52
C GLU A 23 0.19 -36.76 -18.65
N GLN A 24 0.38 -35.56 -19.21
CA GLN A 24 0.93 -34.42 -18.48
C GLN A 24 0.01 -33.96 -17.34
N LYS A 25 -1.32 -34.03 -17.51
CA LYS A 25 -2.27 -33.73 -16.43
C LYS A 25 -2.22 -34.77 -15.32
N GLU A 26 -2.16 -36.06 -15.67
CA GLU A 26 -2.05 -37.14 -14.69
C GLU A 26 -0.74 -37.06 -13.92
N TYR A 27 0.38 -36.80 -14.62
CA TYR A 27 1.67 -36.62 -13.98
C TYR A 27 1.68 -35.41 -13.04
N ALA A 28 1.09 -34.28 -13.45
CA ALA A 28 0.95 -33.12 -12.58
C ALA A 28 0.09 -33.41 -11.35
N ARG A 29 -1.06 -34.11 -11.50
CA ARG A 29 -1.92 -34.54 -10.38
C ARG A 29 -1.17 -35.42 -9.38
N ALA A 30 -0.35 -36.35 -9.87
CA ALA A 30 0.45 -37.22 -9.02
C ALA A 30 1.46 -36.47 -8.14
N LEU A 31 1.87 -35.25 -8.54
CA LEU A 31 2.78 -34.41 -7.77
C LEU A 31 2.07 -33.50 -6.75
N VAL A 32 0.78 -33.20 -6.93
CA VAL A 32 0.05 -32.24 -6.07
C VAL A 32 0.06 -32.66 -4.59
N ASP A 33 -0.38 -33.88 -4.30
CA ASP A 33 -0.47 -34.39 -2.93
C ASP A 33 0.90 -34.48 -2.24
N PRO A 34 1.95 -35.07 -2.86
CA PRO A 34 3.30 -35.06 -2.31
C PRO A 34 3.84 -33.66 -2.00
N VAL A 35 3.60 -32.68 -2.88
CA VAL A 35 4.06 -31.30 -2.68
C VAL A 35 3.31 -30.64 -1.52
N HIS A 36 1.99 -30.80 -1.44
CA HIS A 36 1.22 -30.33 -0.29
C HIS A 36 1.70 -30.96 1.02
N LYS A 37 1.94 -32.27 1.01
CA LYS A 37 2.43 -33.00 2.18
C LYS A 37 3.79 -32.49 2.65
N PHE A 38 4.72 -32.27 1.72
CA PHE A 38 6.01 -31.66 2.02
C PHE A 38 5.86 -30.32 2.74
N PHE A 39 5.06 -29.40 2.20
CA PHE A 39 4.92 -28.07 2.80
C PHE A 39 4.13 -28.05 4.12
N LYS A 40 3.28 -29.05 4.38
CA LYS A 40 2.50 -29.17 5.62
C LYS A 40 3.23 -29.91 6.73
N GLU A 41 3.97 -30.97 6.38
CA GLU A 41 4.51 -31.93 7.36
C GLU A 41 6.03 -31.87 7.50
N VAL A 42 6.75 -31.37 6.48
CA VAL A 42 8.21 -31.29 6.49
C VAL A 42 8.68 -29.84 6.66
N ASN A 43 8.16 -28.92 5.86
CA ASN A 43 8.54 -27.51 5.94
C ASN A 43 7.96 -26.81 7.18
N ASP A 44 8.76 -25.96 7.84
CA ASP A 44 8.31 -25.04 8.88
C ASP A 44 8.64 -23.60 8.47
N ALA A 45 7.65 -22.92 7.90
CA ALA A 45 7.80 -21.55 7.42
C ALA A 45 8.05 -20.52 8.54
N VAL A 46 7.64 -20.81 9.78
CA VAL A 46 7.89 -19.90 10.92
C VAL A 46 9.33 -20.03 11.35
N ARG A 47 9.81 -21.27 11.54
CA ARG A 47 11.23 -21.56 11.82
C ARG A 47 12.15 -21.00 10.74
N ASN A 48 11.79 -21.16 9.47
CA ASN A 48 12.57 -20.63 8.35
C ASN A 48 12.75 -19.10 8.44
N ASP A 49 11.67 -18.36 8.76
CA ASP A 49 11.74 -16.90 8.93
C ASP A 49 12.53 -16.52 10.18
N ASP A 50 12.31 -17.19 11.31
CA ASP A 50 12.96 -16.87 12.59
C ASP A 50 14.46 -17.16 12.59
N THR A 51 14.87 -18.25 11.94
CA THR A 51 16.28 -18.67 11.88
C THR A 51 17.03 -18.12 10.65
N SER A 52 16.31 -17.49 9.72
CA SER A 52 16.85 -17.06 8.42
C SER A 52 17.57 -18.17 7.65
N ASN A 53 17.16 -19.42 7.86
CA ASN A 53 17.82 -20.59 7.30
C ASN A 53 16.79 -21.71 7.05
N VAL A 54 17.10 -22.62 6.14
CA VAL A 54 16.34 -23.86 5.91
C VAL A 54 17.15 -25.01 6.48
N ASP A 55 16.53 -25.91 7.25
CA ASP A 55 17.24 -27.07 7.77
C ASP A 55 17.58 -28.07 6.65
N SER A 56 18.63 -28.87 6.87
CA SER A 56 19.14 -29.80 5.87
C SER A 56 18.12 -30.87 5.47
N LYS A 57 17.26 -31.33 6.39
CA LYS A 57 16.25 -32.36 6.08
C LYS A 57 15.19 -31.81 5.12
N THR A 58 14.77 -30.56 5.33
CA THR A 58 13.86 -29.86 4.43
C THR A 58 14.48 -29.67 3.04
N ILE A 59 15.77 -29.31 2.96
CA ILE A 59 16.49 -29.21 1.67
C ILE A 59 16.60 -30.59 1.00
N ASP A 60 16.96 -31.62 1.75
CA ASP A 60 17.12 -32.98 1.23
C ASP A 60 15.80 -33.52 0.67
N ALA A 61 14.69 -33.30 1.38
CA ALA A 61 13.37 -33.69 0.91
C ALA A 61 12.92 -32.89 -0.34
N LEU A 62 13.35 -31.64 -0.53
CA LEU A 62 13.11 -30.90 -1.78
C LEU A 62 13.84 -31.52 -2.97
N TRP A 63 15.08 -31.98 -2.76
CA TRP A 63 15.85 -32.70 -3.78
C TRP A 63 15.17 -34.03 -4.12
N ASP A 64 14.78 -34.81 -3.11
CA ASP A 64 14.14 -36.11 -3.29
C ASP A 64 12.79 -35.99 -4.02
N LEU A 65 12.05 -34.89 -3.78
CA LEU A 65 10.80 -34.58 -4.46
C LEU A 65 11.00 -34.03 -5.89
N GLY A 66 12.22 -33.66 -6.27
CA GLY A 66 12.57 -33.12 -7.59
C GLY A 66 12.15 -31.66 -7.83
N LEU A 67 11.70 -30.93 -6.80
CA LEU A 67 11.20 -29.56 -6.95
C LEU A 67 12.26 -28.53 -7.35
N LEU A 68 13.54 -28.84 -7.15
CA LEU A 68 14.67 -28.01 -7.59
C LEU A 68 14.97 -28.19 -9.09
N SER A 69 14.41 -29.21 -9.75
CA SER A 69 14.85 -29.63 -11.10
C SER A 69 13.68 -29.83 -12.06
N VAL A 70 12.62 -29.07 -11.85
CA VAL A 70 11.34 -29.27 -12.55
C VAL A 70 11.46 -29.20 -14.07
N TYR A 71 12.33 -28.33 -14.61
CA TYR A 71 12.49 -28.13 -16.05
C TYR A 71 13.55 -29.03 -16.67
N VAL A 72 14.40 -29.66 -15.84
CA VAL A 72 15.50 -30.48 -16.35
C VAL A 72 14.89 -31.77 -16.91
N PRO A 73 15.29 -32.21 -18.11
CA PRO A 73 14.78 -33.45 -18.69
C PRO A 73 15.06 -34.67 -17.79
N PRO A 74 14.20 -35.70 -17.80
CA PRO A 74 14.40 -36.91 -16.98
C PRO A 74 15.74 -37.61 -17.24
N GLU A 75 16.21 -37.62 -18.48
CA GLU A 75 17.51 -38.19 -18.87
C GLU A 75 18.71 -37.45 -18.27
N LEU A 76 18.51 -36.23 -17.76
CA LEU A 76 19.51 -35.44 -17.03
C LEU A 76 19.19 -35.32 -15.53
N GLY A 77 18.27 -36.14 -15.03
CA GLY A 77 17.93 -36.26 -13.60
C GLY A 77 16.87 -35.29 -13.09
N GLY A 78 16.11 -34.63 -13.97
CA GLY A 78 15.00 -33.76 -13.57
C GLY A 78 13.62 -34.38 -13.72
N LEU A 79 12.57 -33.57 -13.53
CA LEU A 79 11.18 -34.02 -13.66
C LEU A 79 10.60 -33.88 -15.07
N GLY A 80 11.23 -33.10 -15.95
CA GLY A 80 10.74 -32.87 -17.31
C GLY A 80 9.41 -32.11 -17.42
N LEU A 81 9.06 -31.29 -16.43
CA LEU A 81 7.81 -30.52 -16.42
C LEU A 81 7.83 -29.38 -17.44
N CYS A 82 6.70 -29.18 -18.11
CA CYS A 82 6.47 -28.00 -18.95
C CYS A 82 6.23 -26.74 -18.10
N ASN A 83 6.07 -25.58 -18.75
CA ASN A 83 5.92 -24.31 -18.05
C ASN A 83 4.66 -24.27 -17.19
N VAL A 84 3.51 -24.74 -17.71
CA VAL A 84 2.24 -24.79 -16.98
C VAL A 84 2.29 -25.74 -15.77
N GLN A 85 2.92 -26.90 -15.89
CA GLN A 85 3.09 -27.83 -14.76
C GLN A 85 3.99 -27.22 -13.67
N SER A 86 5.07 -26.54 -14.04
CA SER A 86 5.94 -25.82 -13.09
C SER A 86 5.21 -24.66 -12.39
N VAL A 87 4.34 -23.94 -13.12
CA VAL A 87 3.47 -22.90 -12.56
C VAL A 87 2.55 -23.47 -11.48
N LEU A 88 1.95 -24.64 -11.71
CA LEU A 88 1.12 -25.29 -10.69
C LEU A 88 1.91 -25.60 -9.41
N MET A 89 3.12 -26.15 -9.54
CA MET A 89 3.98 -26.43 -8.37
C MET A 89 4.40 -25.15 -7.63
N ALA A 90 4.69 -24.08 -8.37
CA ALA A 90 5.01 -22.78 -7.81
C ALA A 90 3.83 -22.15 -7.07
N GLU A 91 2.61 -22.25 -7.63
CA GLU A 91 1.36 -21.81 -6.98
C GLU A 91 1.14 -22.53 -5.65
N ILE A 92 1.35 -23.85 -5.60
CA ILE A 92 1.23 -24.60 -4.35
C ILE A 92 2.26 -24.09 -3.33
N SER A 93 3.55 -24.08 -3.69
CA SER A 93 4.63 -23.70 -2.76
C SER A 93 4.47 -22.27 -2.19
N GLY A 94 4.07 -21.31 -3.03
CA GLY A 94 3.89 -19.91 -2.63
C GLY A 94 2.72 -19.69 -1.66
N GLY A 95 1.77 -20.63 -1.58
CA GLY A 95 0.72 -20.61 -0.56
C GLY A 95 1.20 -20.94 0.86
N TYR A 96 2.34 -21.63 1.01
CA TYR A 96 2.87 -22.04 2.31
C TYR A 96 4.02 -21.16 2.79
N ASP A 97 5.05 -21.01 1.94
CA ASP A 97 6.30 -20.35 2.30
C ASP A 97 6.91 -19.66 1.07
N LEU A 98 6.69 -18.34 0.97
CA LEU A 98 7.16 -17.56 -0.17
C LEU A 98 8.69 -17.44 -0.18
N SER A 99 9.34 -17.51 0.99
CA SER A 99 10.80 -17.49 1.13
C SER A 99 11.42 -18.77 0.60
N LEU A 100 10.92 -19.93 1.02
CA LEU A 100 11.40 -21.22 0.52
C LEU A 100 11.06 -21.40 -0.97
N SER A 101 9.86 -20.98 -1.38
CA SER A 101 9.45 -20.98 -2.79
C SER A 101 10.40 -20.15 -3.64
N LEU A 102 10.81 -18.95 -3.18
CA LEU A 102 11.81 -18.15 -3.88
C LEU A 102 13.17 -18.85 -3.93
N MET A 103 13.64 -19.49 -2.86
CA MET A 103 14.90 -20.23 -2.87
C MET A 103 14.90 -21.30 -3.97
N ILE A 104 13.81 -22.07 -4.07
CA ILE A 104 13.59 -23.06 -5.13
C ILE A 104 13.60 -22.38 -6.51
N GLY A 105 12.93 -21.24 -6.63
CA GLY A 105 12.89 -20.42 -7.85
C GLY A 105 14.25 -19.89 -8.28
N ALA A 106 15.06 -19.38 -7.35
CA ALA A 106 16.39 -18.84 -7.64
C ALA A 106 17.29 -19.92 -8.25
N HIS A 107 17.24 -21.14 -7.71
CA HIS A 107 17.91 -22.30 -8.29
C HIS A 107 17.36 -22.64 -9.69
N LYS A 108 16.07 -23.00 -9.78
CA LYS A 108 15.52 -23.66 -10.99
C LYS A 108 15.21 -22.69 -12.13
N SER A 109 14.77 -21.48 -11.82
CA SER A 109 14.22 -20.54 -12.79
C SER A 109 15.27 -19.61 -13.38
N ILE A 110 16.37 -19.34 -12.66
CA ILE A 110 17.43 -18.44 -13.13
C ILE A 110 18.85 -19.02 -12.98
N GLY A 111 19.14 -19.78 -11.91
CA GLY A 111 20.45 -20.40 -11.69
C GLY A 111 20.77 -21.48 -12.73
N THR A 112 19.85 -22.42 -12.93
CA THR A 112 19.99 -23.56 -13.86
C THR A 112 19.53 -23.23 -15.28
N LYS A 113 18.62 -22.26 -15.43
CA LYS A 113 17.93 -21.95 -16.69
C LYS A 113 18.86 -21.52 -17.82
N GLY A 114 19.93 -20.78 -17.52
CA GLY A 114 20.91 -20.37 -18.52
C GLY A 114 21.54 -21.56 -19.25
N ILE A 115 21.95 -22.58 -18.49
CA ILE A 115 22.55 -23.82 -19.00
C ILE A 115 21.51 -24.60 -19.82
N LEU A 116 20.26 -24.66 -19.36
CA LEU A 116 19.18 -25.32 -20.09
C LEU A 116 18.92 -24.70 -21.46
N LEU A 117 18.90 -23.36 -21.54
CA LEU A 117 18.55 -22.62 -22.77
C LEU A 117 19.72 -22.42 -23.73
N TYR A 118 20.93 -22.22 -23.21
CA TYR A 118 22.11 -21.78 -23.99
C TYR A 118 23.33 -22.66 -23.82
N GLY A 119 23.26 -23.69 -22.97
CA GLY A 119 24.37 -24.61 -22.75
C GLY A 119 24.65 -25.44 -24.01
N SER A 120 25.93 -25.68 -24.30
CA SER A 120 26.33 -26.74 -25.23
C SER A 120 25.91 -28.11 -24.68
N GLU A 121 25.87 -29.13 -25.52
CA GLU A 121 25.58 -30.49 -25.06
C GLU A 121 26.60 -30.97 -24.01
N GLN A 122 27.89 -30.61 -24.13
CA GLN A 122 28.87 -30.90 -23.09
C GLN A 122 28.56 -30.18 -21.77
N GLN A 123 28.18 -28.90 -21.82
CA GLN A 123 27.81 -28.14 -20.63
C GLN A 123 26.56 -28.72 -19.96
N LYS A 124 25.53 -29.08 -20.74
CA LYS A 124 24.30 -29.69 -20.23
C LYS A 124 24.58 -31.02 -19.53
N GLN A 125 25.32 -31.92 -20.19
CA GLN A 125 25.68 -33.23 -19.65
C GLN A 125 26.55 -33.12 -18.38
N LYS A 126 27.42 -32.10 -18.30
CA LYS A 126 28.24 -31.85 -17.12
C LYS A 126 27.41 -31.29 -15.94
N TYR A 127 26.70 -30.18 -16.16
CA TYR A 127 26.17 -29.38 -15.05
C TYR A 127 24.73 -29.74 -14.67
N LEU A 128 23.86 -30.13 -15.61
CA LEU A 128 22.45 -30.36 -15.28
C LEU A 128 22.23 -31.55 -14.32
N PRO A 129 22.94 -32.69 -14.43
CA PRO A 129 22.85 -33.75 -13.43
C PRO A 129 23.31 -33.31 -12.04
N MET A 130 24.39 -32.51 -11.95
CA MET A 130 24.89 -31.96 -10.68
C MET A 130 23.86 -31.04 -10.02
N LEU A 131 23.28 -30.14 -10.81
CA LEU A 131 22.22 -29.22 -10.41
C LEU A 131 20.88 -29.91 -10.19
N SER A 132 20.75 -31.21 -10.48
CA SER A 132 19.48 -31.94 -10.35
C SER A 132 19.48 -33.04 -9.30
N THR A 133 20.37 -34.00 -9.40
CA THR A 133 20.47 -35.12 -8.43
C THR A 133 21.76 -35.06 -7.64
N GLY A 134 22.77 -34.33 -8.12
CA GLY A 134 24.05 -34.14 -7.43
C GLY A 134 24.01 -33.19 -6.22
N ARG A 135 22.83 -32.67 -5.86
CA ARG A 135 22.59 -31.76 -4.73
C ARG A 135 23.45 -30.49 -4.74
N VAL A 136 23.83 -30.02 -5.93
CA VAL A 136 24.58 -28.78 -6.11
C VAL A 136 23.62 -27.63 -6.36
N PHE A 137 23.77 -26.54 -5.61
CA PHE A 137 22.92 -25.37 -5.80
C PHE A 137 23.48 -24.43 -6.88
N GLY A 138 22.60 -23.93 -7.76
CA GLY A 138 22.90 -22.94 -8.79
C GLY A 138 22.42 -21.54 -8.40
N ALA A 139 23.22 -20.50 -8.68
CA ALA A 139 22.83 -19.11 -8.47
C ALA A 139 23.01 -18.25 -9.74
N PHE A 140 22.21 -17.20 -9.84
CA PHE A 140 22.28 -16.21 -10.93
C PHE A 140 22.94 -14.92 -10.42
N ALA A 141 24.10 -14.57 -10.98
CA ALA A 141 24.98 -13.53 -10.45
C ALA A 141 25.21 -12.40 -11.45
N LEU A 142 24.29 -11.42 -11.48
CA LEU A 142 24.30 -10.28 -12.40
C LEU A 142 24.55 -8.93 -11.71
N THR A 143 23.74 -8.60 -10.70
CA THR A 143 23.70 -7.31 -10.02
C THR A 143 25.02 -6.95 -9.34
N GLU A 144 25.38 -5.67 -9.35
CA GLU A 144 26.58 -5.12 -8.73
C GLU A 144 26.24 -3.84 -7.93
N PRO A 145 27.11 -3.38 -7.02
CA PRO A 145 26.87 -2.14 -6.27
C PRO A 145 26.55 -0.93 -7.17
N GLY A 146 27.20 -0.84 -8.34
CA GLY A 146 26.96 0.21 -9.33
C GLY A 146 25.82 -0.06 -10.33
N SER A 147 25.36 -1.30 -10.46
CA SER A 147 24.56 -1.75 -11.62
C SER A 147 23.44 -2.69 -11.19
N GLY A 148 22.21 -2.20 -11.26
CA GLY A 148 20.99 -2.96 -10.96
C GLY A 148 20.05 -3.00 -12.16
N SER A 149 19.23 -1.96 -12.30
CA SER A 149 18.30 -1.84 -13.44
C SER A 149 19.01 -1.63 -14.78
N ASP A 150 20.16 -0.95 -14.82
CA ASP A 150 21.01 -0.83 -16.01
C ASP A 150 22.01 -2.00 -16.04
N ALA A 151 21.51 -3.20 -16.33
CA ALA A 151 22.33 -4.41 -16.38
C ALA A 151 23.46 -4.35 -17.43
N ALA A 152 23.38 -3.45 -18.42
CA ALA A 152 24.45 -3.26 -19.41
C ALA A 152 25.68 -2.54 -18.82
N SER A 153 25.52 -1.84 -17.69
CA SER A 153 26.55 -1.03 -17.05
C SER A 153 27.50 -1.79 -16.11
N ILE A 154 27.36 -3.12 -16.02
CA ILE A 154 28.18 -3.94 -15.11
C ILE A 154 29.69 -3.72 -15.35
N LYS A 155 30.45 -3.79 -14.27
CA LYS A 155 31.89 -3.53 -14.21
C LYS A 155 32.74 -4.77 -14.03
N THR A 156 32.19 -5.91 -13.62
CA THR A 156 32.93 -7.19 -13.59
C THR A 156 33.54 -7.44 -14.97
N LYS A 157 34.83 -7.77 -15.04
CA LYS A 157 35.57 -7.97 -16.29
C LYS A 157 36.09 -9.40 -16.39
N ALA A 158 36.16 -9.91 -17.61
CA ALA A 158 36.80 -11.17 -17.92
C ALA A 158 37.79 -10.95 -19.08
N VAL A 159 39.08 -11.20 -18.82
CA VAL A 159 40.16 -11.00 -19.79
C VAL A 159 40.67 -12.36 -20.26
N LEU A 160 40.73 -12.58 -21.57
CA LEU A 160 41.23 -13.84 -22.12
C LEU A 160 42.73 -13.99 -21.78
N SER A 161 43.10 -15.15 -21.25
CA SER A 161 44.49 -15.48 -20.93
C SER A 161 45.37 -15.49 -22.18
N PRO A 162 46.68 -15.23 -22.06
CA PRO A 162 47.61 -15.28 -23.20
C PRO A 162 47.64 -16.63 -23.92
N CYS A 163 47.36 -17.74 -23.22
CA CYS A 163 47.30 -19.06 -23.82
C CYS A 163 45.95 -19.39 -24.50
N GLY A 164 44.96 -18.50 -24.38
CA GLY A 164 43.63 -18.65 -24.98
C GLY A 164 42.76 -19.75 -24.36
N LYS A 165 43.15 -20.33 -23.22
CA LYS A 165 42.45 -21.50 -22.62
C LYS A 165 41.44 -21.14 -21.53
N TYR A 166 41.58 -19.97 -20.91
CA TYR A 166 40.67 -19.49 -19.87
C TYR A 166 40.59 -17.97 -19.85
N TYR A 167 39.56 -17.43 -19.22
CA TYR A 167 39.42 -16.02 -18.84
C TYR A 167 39.86 -15.82 -17.39
N ILE A 168 40.48 -14.68 -17.10
CA ILE A 168 40.71 -14.21 -15.73
C ILE A 168 39.59 -13.21 -15.41
N MET A 169 38.73 -13.57 -14.46
CA MET A 169 37.56 -12.77 -14.08
C MET A 169 37.79 -12.05 -12.77
N ASN A 170 37.51 -10.74 -12.76
CA ASN A 170 37.62 -9.87 -11.60
C ASN A 170 36.37 -9.01 -11.41
N GLY A 171 35.84 -8.96 -10.19
CA GLY A 171 34.71 -8.11 -9.83
C GLY A 171 33.95 -8.58 -8.60
N SER A 172 32.83 -7.91 -8.32
CA SER A 172 31.94 -8.26 -7.21
C SER A 172 30.49 -8.20 -7.67
N LYS A 173 29.69 -9.18 -7.25
CA LYS A 173 28.24 -9.17 -7.41
C LYS A 173 27.56 -8.95 -6.07
N LEU A 174 26.39 -8.33 -6.10
CA LEU A 174 25.65 -7.89 -4.92
C LEU A 174 24.25 -8.50 -4.92
N TRP A 175 23.83 -8.96 -3.74
CA TRP A 175 22.52 -9.56 -3.48
C TRP A 175 22.18 -10.78 -4.33
N ILE A 176 23.10 -11.75 -4.34
CA ILE A 176 22.91 -13.00 -5.06
C ILE A 176 22.11 -13.97 -4.20
N SER A 177 20.86 -14.24 -4.61
CA SER A 177 20.00 -15.24 -3.98
C SER A 177 20.63 -16.63 -4.08
N GLY A 178 20.73 -17.33 -2.95
CA GLY A 178 21.43 -18.60 -2.84
C GLY A 178 22.94 -18.49 -2.97
N GLY A 179 23.52 -17.28 -2.98
CA GLY A 179 24.94 -17.07 -3.22
C GLY A 179 25.84 -17.84 -2.24
N GLY A 180 25.48 -17.87 -0.95
CA GLY A 180 26.19 -18.66 0.06
C GLY A 180 25.99 -20.18 -0.03
N LEU A 181 24.98 -20.66 -0.77
CA LEU A 181 24.70 -22.09 -0.97
C LEU A 181 25.25 -22.61 -2.30
N ALA A 182 25.42 -21.74 -3.29
CA ALA A 182 25.72 -22.15 -4.65
C ALA A 182 27.18 -22.57 -4.83
N ASP A 183 27.40 -23.66 -5.56
CA ASP A 183 28.71 -24.02 -6.10
C ASP A 183 28.83 -23.73 -7.59
N VAL A 184 27.71 -23.47 -8.27
CA VAL A 184 27.67 -23.11 -9.69
C VAL A 184 26.94 -21.78 -9.86
N PHE A 185 27.58 -20.85 -10.57
CA PHE A 185 27.05 -19.52 -10.83
C PHE A 185 26.89 -19.30 -12.32
N THR A 186 25.70 -18.90 -12.75
CA THR A 186 25.54 -18.21 -14.04
C THR A 186 25.87 -16.73 -13.81
N THR A 187 27.05 -16.27 -14.25
CA THR A 187 27.51 -14.89 -14.04
C THR A 187 27.81 -14.16 -15.35
N PHE A 188 28.03 -12.86 -15.27
CA PHE A 188 28.18 -11.96 -16.41
C PHE A 188 29.35 -11.01 -16.21
N ALA A 189 30.17 -10.87 -17.24
CA ALA A 189 31.34 -9.99 -17.24
C ALA A 189 31.51 -9.29 -18.59
N GLN A 190 32.13 -8.11 -18.56
CA GLN A 190 32.57 -7.39 -19.75
C GLN A 190 33.79 -8.08 -20.34
N VAL A 191 33.70 -8.40 -21.63
CA VAL A 191 34.78 -8.99 -22.42
C VAL A 191 35.10 -8.05 -23.58
N GLU A 192 36.38 -7.80 -23.85
CA GLU A 192 36.79 -7.07 -25.04
C GLU A 192 36.56 -7.93 -26.28
N VAL A 193 35.73 -7.44 -27.20
CA VAL A 193 35.43 -8.08 -28.48
C VAL A 193 35.96 -7.19 -29.60
N VAL A 194 36.73 -7.77 -30.52
CA VAL A 194 37.20 -7.10 -31.73
C VAL A 194 36.13 -7.25 -32.81
N ASP A 195 35.66 -6.14 -33.35
CA ASP A 195 34.75 -6.15 -34.49
C ASP A 195 35.46 -6.75 -35.72
N PRO A 196 34.96 -7.84 -36.31
CA PRO A 196 35.63 -8.51 -37.44
C PRO A 196 35.69 -7.65 -38.71
N GLN A 197 34.78 -6.68 -38.86
CA GLN A 197 34.69 -5.81 -40.04
C GLN A 197 35.49 -4.53 -39.89
N THR A 198 35.49 -3.93 -38.70
CA THR A 198 36.14 -2.62 -38.46
C THR A 198 37.47 -2.72 -37.70
N GLY A 199 37.76 -3.86 -37.08
CA GLY A 199 38.89 -4.04 -36.16
C GLY A 199 38.74 -3.31 -34.82
N GLU A 200 37.58 -2.66 -34.58
CA GLU A 200 37.35 -1.85 -33.40
C GLU A 200 37.14 -2.73 -32.16
N LYS A 201 37.84 -2.41 -31.06
CA LYS A 201 37.70 -3.09 -29.78
C LYS A 201 36.54 -2.50 -28.99
N ARG A 202 35.56 -3.33 -28.61
CA ARG A 202 34.43 -2.92 -27.77
C ARG A 202 34.20 -3.92 -26.65
N ASN A 203 33.97 -3.42 -25.44
CA ASN A 203 33.53 -4.27 -24.34
C ASN A 203 32.07 -4.68 -24.56
N LYS A 204 31.82 -5.98 -24.53
CA LYS A 204 30.47 -6.55 -24.57
C LYS A 204 30.28 -7.52 -23.42
N MET A 205 29.10 -7.51 -22.84
CA MET A 205 28.74 -8.43 -21.77
C MET A 205 28.68 -9.87 -22.31
N THR A 206 29.34 -10.80 -21.62
CA THR A 206 29.36 -12.24 -21.92
C THR A 206 28.90 -13.01 -20.69
N ALA A 207 28.16 -14.10 -20.90
CA ALA A 207 27.68 -14.98 -19.84
C ALA A 207 28.68 -16.13 -19.63
N PHE A 208 28.84 -16.56 -18.37
CA PHE A 208 29.76 -17.61 -17.96
C PHE A 208 29.10 -18.55 -16.96
N ILE A 209 29.47 -19.83 -17.00
CA ILE A 209 29.27 -20.78 -15.91
C ILE A 209 30.53 -20.73 -15.05
N VAL A 210 30.43 -20.35 -13.78
CA VAL A 210 31.56 -20.26 -12.84
C VAL A 210 31.33 -21.24 -11.71
N GLU A 211 32.29 -22.12 -11.46
CA GLU A 211 32.26 -23.01 -10.30
C GLU A 211 32.99 -22.34 -9.12
N ARG A 212 32.47 -22.53 -7.90
CA ARG A 212 33.15 -22.10 -6.67
C ARG A 212 34.55 -22.71 -6.54
N SER A 213 34.73 -23.92 -7.08
CA SER A 213 35.99 -24.67 -7.09
C SER A 213 37.09 -24.06 -7.96
N PHE A 214 36.80 -23.09 -8.84
CA PHE A 214 37.78 -22.51 -9.77
C PHE A 214 38.86 -21.64 -9.09
N GLY A 215 38.75 -21.40 -7.78
CA GLY A 215 39.65 -20.54 -7.03
C GLY A 215 39.35 -19.06 -7.26
N GLY A 216 39.54 -18.24 -6.23
CA GLY A 216 39.21 -16.82 -6.29
C GLY A 216 37.71 -16.51 -6.19
N VAL A 217 36.84 -17.50 -5.94
CA VAL A 217 35.39 -17.32 -5.78
C VAL A 217 35.05 -17.38 -4.29
N SER A 218 34.53 -16.30 -3.73
CA SER A 218 34.14 -16.24 -2.31
C SER A 218 32.87 -15.41 -2.11
N THR A 219 32.24 -15.49 -0.93
CA THR A 219 30.99 -14.78 -0.64
C THR A 219 31.04 -14.05 0.69
N GLY A 220 30.36 -12.91 0.77
CA GLY A 220 30.14 -12.20 2.03
C GLY A 220 29.15 -12.94 2.96
N PRO A 221 28.96 -12.45 4.20
CA PRO A 221 27.93 -12.99 5.09
C PRO A 221 26.52 -12.81 4.49
N PRO A 222 25.52 -13.59 4.94
CA PRO A 222 24.13 -13.38 4.53
C PRO A 222 23.61 -12.00 4.93
N GLU A 223 22.86 -11.37 4.03
CA GLU A 223 22.24 -10.06 4.22
C GLU A 223 21.01 -10.13 5.12
N ASP A 224 20.88 -9.17 6.05
CA ASP A 224 19.68 -8.98 6.89
C ASP A 224 18.66 -8.09 6.16
N LYS A 225 17.44 -8.60 6.01
CA LYS A 225 16.42 -8.10 5.09
C LYS A 225 15.02 -8.22 5.69
N MET A 226 14.09 -7.38 5.22
CA MET A 226 12.71 -7.28 5.73
C MET A 226 11.99 -8.64 5.74
N GLY A 227 12.11 -9.41 4.66
CA GLY A 227 11.46 -10.70 4.45
C GLY A 227 12.27 -11.60 3.52
N LEU A 228 11.69 -12.74 3.14
CA LEU A 228 12.34 -13.82 2.38
C LEU A 228 13.60 -14.33 3.07
N LYS A 229 13.55 -14.39 4.40
CA LYS A 229 14.75 -14.52 5.24
C LYS A 229 15.52 -15.81 4.97
N CYS A 230 14.84 -16.95 4.80
CA CYS A 230 15.50 -18.23 4.55
C CYS A 230 16.09 -18.36 3.13
N SER A 231 15.64 -17.54 2.17
CA SER A 231 16.35 -17.38 0.90
C SER A 231 17.61 -16.55 1.14
N VAL A 232 18.72 -17.20 1.46
CA VAL A 232 19.99 -16.52 1.74
C VAL A 232 20.39 -15.63 0.56
N THR A 233 21.00 -14.50 0.88
CA THR A 233 21.36 -13.46 -0.09
C THR A 233 22.73 -12.95 0.29
N ASN A 234 23.69 -13.00 -0.64
CA ASN A 234 25.09 -12.72 -0.33
C ASN A 234 25.73 -11.83 -1.40
N GLU A 235 26.80 -11.13 -1.02
CA GLU A 235 27.79 -10.67 -1.98
C GLU A 235 28.60 -11.86 -2.53
N LEU A 236 29.04 -11.75 -3.77
CA LEU A 236 29.95 -12.69 -4.43
C LEU A 236 31.19 -11.93 -4.90
N PHE A 237 32.36 -12.38 -4.47
CA PHE A 237 33.66 -11.84 -4.87
C PHE A 237 34.33 -12.78 -5.87
N LEU A 238 34.89 -12.19 -6.92
CA LEU A 238 35.58 -12.86 -8.01
C LEU A 238 36.95 -12.21 -8.12
N ASP A 239 37.98 -12.88 -7.62
CA ASP A 239 39.36 -12.40 -7.53
C ASP A 239 40.28 -13.31 -8.35
N ASP A 240 40.70 -12.84 -9.53
CA ASP A 240 41.52 -13.60 -10.48
C ASP A 240 41.00 -15.02 -10.81
N VAL A 241 39.68 -15.17 -10.88
CA VAL A 241 39.03 -16.46 -11.15
C VAL A 241 39.38 -16.94 -12.54
N ARG A 242 39.93 -18.16 -12.66
CA ARG A 242 40.29 -18.77 -13.94
C ARG A 242 39.11 -19.56 -14.51
N VAL A 243 38.31 -18.90 -15.34
CA VAL A 243 37.11 -19.49 -15.96
C VAL A 243 37.49 -20.10 -17.31
N PRO A 244 37.36 -21.42 -17.53
CA PRO A 244 37.69 -22.05 -18.82
C PRO A 244 36.92 -21.45 -20.00
N VAL A 245 37.49 -21.46 -21.22
CA VAL A 245 36.78 -20.91 -22.40
C VAL A 245 35.54 -21.71 -22.77
N GLU A 246 35.55 -23.02 -22.50
CA GLU A 246 34.39 -23.91 -22.64
C GLU A 246 33.28 -23.63 -21.63
N ASN A 247 33.52 -22.76 -20.64
CA ASN A 247 32.53 -22.30 -19.67
C ASN A 247 31.85 -20.98 -20.06
N VAL A 248 32.18 -20.41 -21.23
CA VAL A 248 31.36 -19.36 -21.85
C VAL A 248 29.98 -19.94 -22.16
N LEU A 249 28.93 -19.28 -21.68
CA LEU A 249 27.55 -19.70 -21.90
C LEU A 249 26.97 -18.96 -23.10
N GLY A 250 26.68 -19.70 -24.18
CA GLY A 250 26.26 -19.12 -25.46
C GLY A 250 27.41 -18.41 -26.19
N GLU A 251 27.11 -17.31 -26.87
CA GLU A 251 28.09 -16.58 -27.69
C GLU A 251 28.74 -15.41 -26.93
N ILE A 252 30.03 -15.19 -27.19
CA ILE A 252 30.78 -14.04 -26.66
C ILE A 252 30.09 -12.73 -27.09
N GLY A 253 29.87 -11.84 -26.12
CA GLY A 253 29.22 -10.55 -26.33
C GLY A 253 27.69 -10.58 -26.37
N ASN A 254 27.06 -11.75 -26.28
CA ASN A 254 25.60 -11.92 -26.22
C ASN A 254 25.05 -12.07 -24.79
N GLY A 255 25.86 -11.85 -23.76
CA GLY A 255 25.49 -12.01 -22.36
C GLY A 255 24.28 -11.18 -21.93
N PHE A 256 24.09 -9.98 -22.49
CA PHE A 256 22.89 -9.16 -22.20
C PHE A 256 21.59 -9.80 -22.69
N LYS A 257 21.60 -10.34 -23.90
CA LYS A 257 20.46 -11.06 -24.47
C LYS A 257 20.14 -12.31 -23.64
N ILE A 258 21.18 -13.04 -23.25
CA ILE A 258 21.05 -14.24 -22.40
C ILE A 258 20.44 -13.90 -21.04
N ALA A 259 20.96 -12.87 -20.36
CA ALA A 259 20.42 -12.40 -19.08
C ALA A 259 18.93 -12.05 -19.18
N VAL A 260 18.56 -11.23 -20.17
CA VAL A 260 17.16 -10.80 -20.38
C VAL A 260 16.26 -12.00 -20.67
N ASN A 261 16.70 -12.97 -21.47
CA ASN A 261 15.90 -14.16 -21.80
C ASN A 261 15.69 -15.09 -20.61
N ILE A 262 16.72 -15.27 -19.77
CA ILE A 262 16.59 -16.01 -18.50
C ILE A 262 15.55 -15.32 -17.60
N LEU A 263 15.68 -14.01 -17.38
CA LEU A 263 14.75 -13.22 -16.56
C LEU A 263 13.32 -13.22 -17.13
N ASN A 264 13.16 -13.16 -18.45
CA ASN A 264 11.83 -13.23 -19.09
C ASN A 264 11.10 -14.53 -18.74
N SER A 265 11.83 -15.65 -18.65
CA SER A 265 11.25 -16.93 -18.19
C SER A 265 10.99 -16.96 -16.67
N GLY A 266 11.80 -16.27 -15.87
CA GLY A 266 11.59 -16.16 -14.41
C GLY A 266 10.36 -15.31 -14.04
N ARG A 267 10.07 -14.26 -14.81
CA ARG A 267 9.02 -13.26 -14.52
C ARG A 267 7.61 -13.84 -14.38
N TYR A 268 7.20 -14.78 -15.23
CA TYR A 268 5.87 -15.40 -15.09
C TYR A 268 5.82 -16.37 -13.90
N GLY A 269 6.95 -17.02 -13.57
CA GLY A 269 7.06 -17.91 -12.42
C GLY A 269 6.81 -17.21 -11.08
N LEU A 270 7.19 -15.93 -10.96
CA LEU A 270 6.86 -15.11 -9.79
C LEU A 270 5.34 -14.94 -9.63
N GLY A 271 4.62 -14.74 -10.74
CA GLY A 271 3.16 -14.62 -10.73
C GLY A 271 2.48 -15.85 -10.15
N ALA A 272 3.03 -17.04 -10.42
CA ALA A 272 2.54 -18.31 -9.89
C ALA A 272 2.65 -18.40 -8.37
N MET A 273 3.85 -18.15 -7.82
CA MET A 273 4.09 -18.16 -6.37
C MET A 273 3.14 -17.21 -5.64
N LEU A 274 3.02 -15.99 -6.17
CA LEU A 274 2.18 -14.95 -5.62
C LEU A 274 0.69 -15.27 -5.75
N SER A 275 0.27 -16.01 -6.78
CA SER A 275 -1.10 -16.52 -6.91
C SER A 275 -1.46 -17.42 -5.72
N GLY A 276 -0.57 -18.34 -5.35
CA GLY A 276 -0.72 -19.18 -4.15
C GLY A 276 -0.79 -18.38 -2.86
N THR A 277 0.07 -17.37 -2.71
CA THR A 277 0.06 -16.48 -1.55
C THR A 277 -1.25 -15.70 -1.45
N MET A 278 -1.74 -15.15 -2.57
CA MET A 278 -3.02 -14.43 -2.63
C MET A 278 -4.18 -15.33 -2.23
N LYS A 279 -4.22 -16.58 -2.72
CA LYS A 279 -5.23 -17.58 -2.35
C LYS A 279 -5.27 -17.78 -0.83
N THR A 280 -4.11 -18.00 -0.21
CA THR A 280 -4.00 -18.20 1.25
C THR A 280 -4.46 -16.98 2.05
N CYS A 281 -4.11 -15.76 1.59
CA CYS A 281 -4.57 -14.52 2.20
C CYS A 281 -6.09 -14.38 2.14
N ILE A 282 -6.70 -14.74 1.01
CA ILE A 282 -8.15 -14.67 0.79
C ILE A 282 -8.89 -15.73 1.63
N GLU A 283 -8.37 -16.94 1.75
CA GLU A 283 -8.93 -18.00 2.61
C GLU A 283 -8.95 -17.56 4.08
N LYS A 284 -7.81 -17.06 4.61
CA LYS A 284 -7.74 -16.53 5.98
C LYS A 284 -8.69 -15.34 6.21
N ALA A 285 -8.79 -14.44 5.24
CA ALA A 285 -9.71 -13.30 5.31
C ALA A 285 -11.18 -13.76 5.27
N ALA A 286 -11.52 -14.67 4.37
CA ALA A 286 -12.87 -15.22 4.20
C ALA A 286 -13.35 -15.94 5.47
N ASP A 287 -12.49 -16.77 6.07
CA ASP A 287 -12.76 -17.43 7.35
C ASP A 287 -13.02 -16.40 8.47
N HIS A 288 -12.15 -15.40 8.61
CA HIS A 288 -12.30 -14.36 9.62
C HIS A 288 -13.61 -13.59 9.46
N VAL A 289 -13.92 -13.08 8.27
CA VAL A 289 -15.10 -12.22 8.06
C VAL A 289 -16.42 -13.00 8.11
N SER A 290 -16.38 -14.30 7.86
CA SER A 290 -17.53 -15.20 8.00
C SER A 290 -17.86 -15.46 9.47
N ASN A 291 -16.84 -15.60 10.32
CA ASN A 291 -17.03 -15.99 11.72
C ASN A 291 -17.08 -14.80 12.70
N ARG A 292 -16.45 -13.66 12.36
CA ARG A 292 -16.36 -12.50 13.25
C ARG A 292 -17.67 -11.71 13.28
N VAL A 293 -18.19 -11.47 14.50
CA VAL A 293 -19.37 -10.64 14.74
C VAL A 293 -18.98 -9.28 15.33
N GLN A 294 -19.40 -8.19 14.70
CA GLN A 294 -19.35 -6.82 15.24
C GLN A 294 -20.62 -6.06 14.89
N PHE A 295 -21.03 -5.14 15.76
CA PHE A 295 -22.30 -4.41 15.62
C PHE A 295 -23.49 -5.36 15.40
N LYS A 296 -23.46 -6.50 16.11
CA LYS A 296 -24.47 -7.58 16.11
C LYS A 296 -24.64 -8.34 14.78
N ARG A 297 -23.70 -8.23 13.84
CA ARG A 297 -23.76 -8.87 12.51
C ARG A 297 -22.40 -9.48 12.14
N HIS A 298 -22.39 -10.49 11.27
CA HIS A 298 -21.13 -11.00 10.72
C HIS A 298 -20.45 -9.93 9.87
N LEU A 299 -19.11 -9.88 9.87
CA LEU A 299 -18.38 -8.85 9.13
C LEU A 299 -18.72 -8.86 7.63
N ILE A 300 -18.88 -10.04 7.03
CA ILE A 300 -19.25 -10.18 5.62
C ILE A 300 -20.58 -9.52 5.26
N GLU A 301 -21.45 -9.24 6.23
CA GLU A 301 -22.72 -8.56 5.96
C GLU A 301 -22.56 -7.05 5.72
N PHE A 302 -21.38 -6.50 6.00
CA PHE A 302 -21.05 -5.10 5.74
C PHE A 302 -20.53 -4.91 4.31
N GLU A 303 -21.15 -3.99 3.57
CA GLU A 303 -20.80 -3.68 2.18
C GLU A 303 -19.31 -3.34 1.99
N ASN A 304 -18.66 -2.62 2.91
CA ASN A 304 -17.22 -2.32 2.79
C ASN A 304 -16.33 -3.59 2.88
N VAL A 305 -16.74 -4.57 3.70
CA VAL A 305 -16.05 -5.87 3.78
C VAL A 305 -16.24 -6.65 2.49
N GLN A 306 -17.45 -6.61 1.93
CA GLN A 306 -17.77 -7.25 0.65
C GLN A 306 -16.95 -6.65 -0.50
N GLU A 307 -16.79 -5.32 -0.53
CA GLU A 307 -15.95 -4.64 -1.53
C GLU A 307 -14.52 -5.20 -1.53
N LYS A 308 -13.88 -5.20 -0.36
CA LYS A 308 -12.48 -5.63 -0.20
C LYS A 308 -12.30 -7.08 -0.61
N LEU A 309 -13.14 -7.97 -0.09
CA LEU A 309 -13.02 -9.41 -0.38
C LEU A 309 -13.28 -9.71 -1.87
N ALA A 310 -14.25 -9.04 -2.49
CA ALA A 310 -14.53 -9.20 -3.91
C ALA A 310 -13.39 -8.69 -4.80
N MET A 311 -12.81 -7.54 -4.45
CA MET A 311 -11.65 -7.01 -5.17
C MET A 311 -10.43 -7.91 -4.98
N MET A 312 -10.16 -8.40 -3.77
CA MET A 312 -9.05 -9.34 -3.52
C MET A 312 -9.15 -10.58 -4.41
N ALA A 313 -10.32 -11.22 -4.48
CA ALA A 313 -10.53 -12.38 -5.35
C ALA A 313 -10.44 -12.05 -6.84
N THR A 314 -10.90 -10.87 -7.25
CA THR A 314 -10.79 -10.43 -8.64
C THR A 314 -9.33 -10.17 -9.04
N TYR A 315 -8.52 -9.55 -8.17
CA TYR A 315 -7.08 -9.38 -8.39
C TYR A 315 -6.36 -10.73 -8.50
N HIS A 316 -6.65 -11.66 -7.61
CA HIS A 316 -6.14 -13.03 -7.70
C HIS A 316 -6.56 -13.72 -9.01
N TYR A 317 -7.84 -13.64 -9.38
CA TYR A 317 -8.36 -14.22 -10.62
C TYR A 317 -7.63 -13.68 -11.86
N VAL A 318 -7.42 -12.36 -11.94
CA VAL A 318 -6.68 -11.74 -13.05
C VAL A 318 -5.22 -12.19 -13.06
N ALA A 319 -4.54 -12.16 -11.91
CA ALA A 319 -3.13 -12.54 -11.79
C ALA A 319 -2.88 -14.01 -12.17
N GLN A 320 -3.74 -14.91 -11.68
CA GLN A 320 -3.68 -16.33 -12.06
C GLN A 320 -3.94 -16.50 -13.56
N SER A 321 -4.90 -15.76 -14.12
CA SER A 321 -5.21 -15.84 -15.55
C SER A 321 -4.05 -15.36 -16.43
N LEU A 322 -3.36 -14.29 -16.04
CA LEU A 322 -2.18 -13.80 -16.75
C LEU A 322 -1.03 -14.82 -16.71
N THR A 323 -0.78 -15.38 -15.54
CA THR A 323 0.31 -16.33 -15.32
C THR A 323 0.15 -17.56 -16.20
N TYR A 324 -1.04 -18.18 -16.19
CA TYR A 324 -1.33 -19.36 -16.98
C TYR A 324 -1.47 -19.07 -18.48
N MET A 325 -1.92 -17.87 -18.86
CA MET A 325 -1.92 -17.45 -20.27
C MET A 325 -0.51 -17.37 -20.83
N VAL A 326 0.41 -16.70 -20.13
CA VAL A 326 1.80 -16.57 -20.59
C VAL A 326 2.49 -17.94 -20.64
N SER A 327 2.40 -18.75 -19.58
CA SER A 327 3.01 -20.08 -19.58
C SER A 327 2.38 -21.01 -20.62
N GLY A 328 1.06 -20.90 -20.84
CA GLY A 328 0.35 -21.70 -21.82
C GLY A 328 0.78 -21.40 -23.26
N ASN A 329 0.93 -20.12 -23.59
CA ASN A 329 1.43 -19.69 -24.89
C ASN A 329 2.89 -20.12 -25.11
N MET A 330 3.73 -20.10 -24.06
CA MET A 330 5.09 -20.60 -24.14
C MET A 330 5.14 -22.10 -24.42
N ASP A 331 4.31 -22.90 -23.75
CA ASP A 331 4.21 -24.35 -24.00
C ASP A 331 3.67 -24.66 -25.42
N GLN A 332 2.95 -23.72 -26.05
CA GLN A 332 2.51 -23.79 -27.45
C GLN A 332 3.53 -23.24 -28.45
N GLY A 333 4.73 -22.86 -28.00
CA GLY A 333 5.83 -22.42 -28.86
C GLY A 333 5.90 -20.92 -29.12
N SER A 334 5.21 -20.07 -28.35
CA SER A 334 5.35 -18.62 -28.47
C SER A 334 6.77 -18.17 -28.10
N VAL A 335 7.36 -17.36 -28.98
CA VAL A 335 8.71 -16.82 -28.83
C VAL A 335 8.73 -15.31 -28.55
N ASP A 336 7.60 -14.61 -28.69
CA ASP A 336 7.46 -13.16 -28.47
C ASP A 336 6.48 -12.86 -27.34
N PHE A 337 6.90 -13.19 -26.11
CA PHE A 337 6.09 -13.03 -24.89
C PHE A 337 6.70 -12.06 -23.87
N HIS A 338 7.77 -11.34 -24.24
CA HIS A 338 8.55 -10.54 -23.28
C HIS A 338 7.75 -9.38 -22.68
N LEU A 339 6.85 -8.77 -23.46
CA LEU A 339 5.96 -7.72 -22.97
C LEU A 339 4.90 -8.29 -22.04
N GLU A 340 4.29 -9.40 -22.43
CA GLU A 340 3.24 -10.11 -21.71
C GLU A 340 3.78 -10.65 -20.37
N ALA A 341 5.01 -11.16 -20.34
CA ALA A 341 5.71 -11.53 -19.11
C ALA A 341 6.01 -10.33 -18.21
N ALA A 342 6.41 -9.18 -18.77
CA ALA A 342 6.61 -7.95 -17.99
C ALA A 342 5.29 -7.41 -17.43
N VAL A 343 4.21 -7.44 -18.22
CA VAL A 343 2.85 -7.10 -17.77
C VAL A 343 2.41 -8.02 -16.64
N SER A 344 2.58 -9.33 -16.80
CA SER A 344 2.26 -10.33 -15.78
C SER A 344 3.03 -10.06 -14.48
N LYS A 345 4.35 -9.80 -14.57
CA LYS A 345 5.16 -9.47 -13.38
C LYS A 345 4.67 -8.20 -12.69
N VAL A 346 4.51 -7.09 -13.41
CA VAL A 346 4.07 -5.82 -12.82
C VAL A 346 2.70 -6.00 -12.15
N PHE A 347 1.76 -6.63 -12.84
CA PHE A 347 0.41 -6.84 -12.33
C PHE A 347 0.39 -7.77 -11.11
N CYS A 348 0.96 -8.97 -11.21
CA CYS A 348 0.85 -9.99 -10.15
C CYS A 348 1.52 -9.54 -8.85
N THR A 349 2.65 -8.81 -8.95
CA THR A 349 3.38 -8.32 -7.78
C THR A 349 2.65 -7.20 -7.03
N GLU A 350 1.95 -6.32 -7.75
CA GLU A 350 1.11 -5.27 -7.15
C GLU A 350 -0.23 -5.82 -6.65
N ALA A 351 -0.81 -6.78 -7.36
CA ALA A 351 -2.01 -7.50 -6.95
C ALA A 351 -1.77 -8.25 -5.61
N ALA A 352 -0.66 -8.98 -5.49
CA ALA A 352 -0.34 -9.71 -4.27
C ALA A 352 -0.11 -8.78 -3.06
N TRP A 353 0.55 -7.65 -3.29
CA TRP A 353 0.73 -6.62 -2.25
C TRP A 353 -0.63 -6.09 -1.77
N TYR A 354 -1.52 -5.72 -2.70
CA TYR A 354 -2.87 -5.26 -2.37
C TYR A 354 -3.67 -6.32 -1.61
N VAL A 355 -3.68 -7.56 -2.09
CA VAL A 355 -4.44 -8.66 -1.48
C VAL A 355 -3.97 -8.95 -0.06
N CYS A 356 -2.66 -9.03 0.18
CA CYS A 356 -2.12 -9.29 1.50
C CYS A 356 -2.37 -8.12 2.47
N ASP A 357 -2.23 -6.87 2.01
CA ASP A 357 -2.50 -5.68 2.83
C ASP A 357 -3.98 -5.60 3.26
N GLU A 358 -4.91 -5.87 2.35
CA GLU A 358 -6.34 -5.88 2.63
C GLU A 358 -6.76 -7.07 3.50
N ALA A 359 -6.12 -8.23 3.36
CA ALA A 359 -6.33 -9.36 4.27
C ALA A 359 -5.99 -8.97 5.72
N ILE A 360 -4.84 -8.31 5.94
CA ILE A 360 -4.46 -7.79 7.26
C ILE A 360 -5.47 -6.76 7.76
N GLN A 361 -5.99 -5.90 6.86
CA GLN A 361 -7.00 -4.92 7.23
C GLN A 361 -8.31 -5.57 7.69
N LEU A 362 -8.76 -6.61 6.99
CA LEU A 362 -9.97 -7.36 7.31
C LEU A 362 -9.86 -8.15 8.62
N LEU A 363 -8.67 -8.66 8.97
CA LEU A 363 -8.41 -9.32 10.24
C LEU A 363 -8.22 -8.33 11.41
N GLY A 364 -8.01 -7.04 11.13
CA GLY A 364 -7.73 -6.01 12.12
C GLY A 364 -6.48 -6.33 12.94
N GLY A 365 -6.54 -6.19 14.26
CA GLY A 365 -5.40 -6.45 15.15
C GLY A 365 -4.79 -7.85 14.98
N ASN A 366 -5.62 -8.88 14.73
CA ASN A 366 -5.13 -10.24 14.47
C ASN A 366 -4.19 -10.29 13.27
N GLY A 367 -4.46 -9.54 12.21
CA GLY A 367 -3.64 -9.53 11.00
C GLY A 367 -2.26 -8.92 11.21
N PHE A 368 -2.08 -8.10 12.26
CA PHE A 368 -0.80 -7.51 12.64
C PHE A 368 0.03 -8.41 13.56
N MET A 369 -0.59 -9.40 14.20
CA MET A 369 0.09 -10.37 15.06
C MET A 369 0.81 -11.43 14.24
N LYS A 370 1.99 -11.85 14.72
CA LYS A 370 2.82 -12.88 14.06
C LYS A 370 2.09 -14.22 13.97
N SER A 371 1.22 -14.52 14.95
CA SER A 371 0.39 -15.73 15.00
C SER A 371 -0.54 -15.91 13.78
N SER A 372 -0.90 -14.83 13.08
CA SER A 372 -1.71 -14.93 11.86
C SER A 372 -0.94 -15.49 10.65
N GLY A 373 0.38 -15.31 10.62
CA GLY A 373 1.26 -15.59 9.48
C GLY A 373 1.12 -14.62 8.30
N LEU A 374 0.13 -13.72 8.27
CA LEU A 374 -0.07 -12.77 7.17
C LEU A 374 1.02 -11.71 7.11
N GLU A 375 1.52 -11.28 8.27
CA GLU A 375 2.58 -10.27 8.34
C GLU A 375 3.88 -10.73 7.66
N ARG A 376 4.19 -12.04 7.76
CA ARG A 376 5.32 -12.65 7.06
C ARG A 376 5.17 -12.53 5.54
N PHE A 377 4.00 -12.89 5.00
CA PHE A 377 3.73 -12.70 3.57
C PHE A 377 3.83 -11.23 3.15
N LEU A 378 3.34 -10.29 3.96
CA LEU A 378 3.44 -8.88 3.64
C LEU A 378 4.91 -8.42 3.56
N ARG A 379 5.76 -8.86 4.51
CA ARG A 379 7.21 -8.61 4.47
C ARG A 379 7.85 -9.24 3.23
N ASP A 380 7.51 -10.49 2.93
CA ASP A 380 8.07 -11.26 1.82
C ASP A 380 7.73 -10.68 0.44
N ILE A 381 6.47 -10.26 0.24
CA ILE A 381 5.97 -9.75 -1.05
C ILE A 381 6.66 -8.43 -1.44
N ARG A 382 7.13 -7.62 -0.49
CA ARG A 382 7.58 -6.25 -0.78
C ARG A 382 8.68 -6.20 -1.83
N VAL A 383 9.66 -7.11 -1.80
CA VAL A 383 10.77 -7.11 -2.76
C VAL A 383 10.36 -7.57 -4.17
N PHE A 384 9.23 -8.25 -4.33
CA PHE A 384 8.76 -8.71 -5.64
C PHE A 384 8.46 -7.55 -6.60
N ARG A 385 8.15 -6.36 -6.08
CA ARG A 385 7.98 -5.12 -6.86
C ARG A 385 9.31 -4.48 -7.31
N ILE A 386 10.45 -5.01 -6.86
CA ILE A 386 11.80 -4.45 -7.05
C ILE A 386 12.69 -5.37 -7.88
N PHE A 387 12.85 -6.63 -7.48
CA PHE A 387 13.76 -7.55 -8.19
C PHE A 387 13.16 -8.08 -9.50
N GLU A 388 13.93 -8.85 -10.28
CA GLU A 388 13.48 -9.39 -11.58
C GLU A 388 13.00 -8.29 -12.57
N GLY A 389 13.57 -7.09 -12.39
CA GLY A 389 13.17 -5.85 -13.04
C GLY A 389 12.17 -5.07 -12.18
N ALA A 390 12.59 -3.92 -11.63
CA ALA A 390 11.71 -3.06 -10.83
C ALA A 390 10.47 -2.67 -11.64
N ASN A 391 9.29 -2.66 -11.01
CA ASN A 391 8.03 -2.44 -11.72
C ASN A 391 8.03 -1.09 -12.47
N ASP A 392 8.67 -0.06 -11.92
CA ASP A 392 8.87 1.24 -12.55
C ASP A 392 9.66 1.17 -13.86
N VAL A 393 10.73 0.36 -13.87
CA VAL A 393 11.57 0.11 -15.05
C VAL A 393 10.82 -0.73 -16.07
N LEU A 394 10.07 -1.74 -15.61
CA LEU A 394 9.26 -2.58 -16.48
C LEU A 394 8.11 -1.79 -17.12
N ARG A 395 7.50 -0.82 -16.44
CA ARG A 395 6.55 0.11 -17.06
C ARG A 395 7.18 0.88 -18.22
N MET A 396 8.39 1.41 -18.02
CA MET A 396 9.11 2.08 -19.11
C MET A 396 9.45 1.12 -20.25
N PHE A 397 9.91 -0.09 -19.93
CA PHE A 397 10.15 -1.14 -20.93
C PHE A 397 8.90 -1.48 -21.73
N ILE A 398 7.75 -1.66 -21.07
CA ILE A 398 6.46 -1.98 -21.71
C ILE A 398 6.07 -0.86 -22.68
N ALA A 399 6.08 0.40 -22.20
CA ALA A 399 5.69 1.55 -23.01
C ALA A 399 6.66 1.78 -24.18
N LEU A 400 7.97 1.79 -23.94
CA LEU A 400 8.98 2.12 -24.94
C LEU A 400 9.11 1.04 -26.02
N THR A 401 9.17 -0.23 -25.64
CA THR A 401 9.24 -1.34 -26.60
C THR A 401 8.00 -1.36 -27.49
N GLY A 402 6.81 -1.15 -26.91
CA GLY A 402 5.56 -1.04 -27.67
C GLY A 402 5.53 0.15 -28.63
N ILE A 403 5.90 1.34 -28.14
CA ILE A 403 5.92 2.58 -28.94
C ILE A 403 6.97 2.53 -30.05
N GLN A 404 8.17 1.99 -29.78
CA GLN A 404 9.25 1.90 -30.77
C GLN A 404 8.77 1.16 -32.02
N GLN A 405 8.02 0.08 -31.82
CA GLN A 405 7.49 -0.70 -32.91
C GLN A 405 6.36 0.04 -33.65
N ALA A 406 5.47 0.74 -32.94
CA ALA A 406 4.47 1.61 -33.57
C ALA A 406 5.11 2.76 -34.38
N GLY A 407 6.21 3.33 -33.89
CA GLY A 407 6.97 4.39 -34.54
C GLY A 407 7.63 3.94 -35.85
N LYS A 408 8.22 2.73 -35.90
CA LYS A 408 8.78 2.15 -37.14
C LYS A 408 7.70 2.07 -38.23
N ASN A 409 6.52 1.56 -37.90
CA ASN A 409 5.39 1.47 -38.82
C ASN A 409 4.91 2.85 -39.30
N LEU A 410 4.83 3.83 -38.39
CA LEU A 410 4.41 5.19 -38.76
C LEU A 410 5.40 5.85 -39.73
N GLN A 411 6.71 5.58 -39.58
CA GLN A 411 7.73 6.04 -40.53
C GLN A 411 7.59 5.39 -41.90
N GLU A 412 7.27 4.09 -41.96
CA GLU A 412 6.98 3.40 -43.23
C GLU A 412 5.75 4.02 -43.92
N ILE A 413 4.66 4.25 -43.19
CA ILE A 413 3.45 4.90 -43.72
C ILE A 413 3.77 6.32 -44.21
N GLN A 414 4.53 7.12 -43.45
CA GLN A 414 4.95 8.46 -43.87
C GLN A 414 5.84 8.43 -45.11
N LYS A 415 6.74 7.46 -45.25
CA LYS A 415 7.55 7.27 -46.46
C LYS A 415 6.67 6.91 -47.66
N SER A 416 5.68 6.04 -47.49
CA SER A 416 4.73 5.68 -48.54
C SER A 416 3.84 6.84 -48.97
N LEU A 417 3.42 7.72 -48.04
CA LEU A 417 2.64 8.93 -48.33
C LEU A 417 3.41 9.99 -49.13
N LYS A 418 4.76 9.97 -49.08
CA LYS A 418 5.61 10.84 -49.93
C LYS A 418 5.67 10.38 -51.39
N ASN A 419 5.26 9.14 -51.70
CA ASN A 419 5.09 8.64 -53.06
C ASN A 419 3.70 7.96 -53.22
N PRO A 420 2.61 8.77 -53.26
CA PRO A 420 1.25 8.25 -53.22
C PRO A 420 0.85 7.48 -54.50
N LEU A 421 1.42 7.84 -55.66
CA LEU A 421 1.17 7.15 -56.94
C LEU A 421 1.79 5.74 -57.00
N GLY A 422 2.89 5.50 -56.28
CA GLY A 422 3.55 4.18 -56.19
C GLY A 422 2.98 3.25 -55.10
N ASN A 423 2.11 3.75 -54.21
CA ASN A 423 1.62 3.01 -53.02
C ASN A 423 0.10 3.16 -52.80
N VAL A 424 -0.68 3.30 -53.88
CA VAL A 424 -2.12 3.59 -53.84
C VAL A 424 -2.91 2.59 -52.96
N GLY A 425 -2.59 1.30 -53.03
CA GLY A 425 -3.25 0.27 -52.23
C GLY A 425 -3.03 0.42 -50.71
N LEU A 426 -1.85 0.84 -50.29
CA LEU A 426 -1.51 1.02 -48.87
C LEU A 426 -2.17 2.28 -48.30
N VAL A 427 -2.26 3.35 -49.11
CA VAL A 427 -2.93 4.60 -48.73
C VAL A 427 -4.45 4.42 -48.62
N LEU A 428 -5.07 3.68 -49.54
CA LEU A 428 -6.49 3.33 -49.49
C LEU A 428 -6.81 2.43 -48.27
N ALA A 429 -5.99 1.42 -48.00
CA ALA A 429 -6.16 0.53 -46.85
C ALA A 429 -6.00 1.27 -45.51
N GLU A 430 -5.06 2.21 -45.42
CA GLU A 430 -4.89 3.03 -44.21
C GLU A 430 -6.03 4.03 -44.03
N GLY A 431 -6.52 4.63 -45.13
CA GLY A 431 -7.68 5.51 -45.13
C GLY A 431 -8.97 4.79 -44.69
N SER A 432 -9.23 3.59 -45.22
CA SER A 432 -10.37 2.76 -44.82
C SER A 432 -10.25 2.27 -43.38
N ARG A 433 -9.04 1.90 -42.91
CA ARG A 433 -8.77 1.50 -41.52
C ARG A 433 -9.08 2.63 -40.53
N ARG A 434 -8.62 3.85 -40.82
CA ARG A 434 -8.90 5.05 -40.00
C ARG A 434 -10.38 5.40 -39.99
N LEU A 435 -11.07 5.22 -41.12
CA LEU A 435 -12.51 5.44 -41.21
C LEU A 435 -13.27 4.37 -40.42
N GLY A 436 -12.95 3.08 -40.59
CA GLY A 436 -13.57 1.96 -39.86
C GLY A 436 -13.46 2.08 -38.33
N ARG A 437 -12.32 2.57 -37.82
CA ARG A 437 -12.14 2.90 -36.38
C ARG A 437 -13.08 4.00 -35.89
N LYS A 438 -13.35 5.02 -36.71
CA LYS A 438 -14.28 6.11 -36.36
C LYS A 438 -15.74 5.66 -36.29
N VAL A 439 -16.11 4.59 -37.00
CA VAL A 439 -17.49 4.06 -37.06
C VAL A 439 -17.66 2.79 -36.23
N GLY A 440 -16.64 2.34 -35.48
CA GLY A 440 -16.72 1.17 -34.60
C GLY A 440 -16.78 -0.19 -35.30
N MET A 441 -16.43 -0.26 -36.59
CA MET A 441 -16.36 -1.49 -37.40
C MET A 441 -14.90 -1.89 -37.69
N GLY A 442 -14.01 -1.73 -36.69
CA GLY A 442 -12.56 -1.89 -36.84
C GLY A 442 -12.04 -3.31 -36.57
N GLU A 443 -10.72 -3.51 -36.78
CA GLU A 443 -9.96 -4.74 -36.45
C GLU A 443 -9.85 -5.03 -34.93
N THR A 444 -10.65 -4.36 -34.09
CA THR A 444 -10.63 -4.42 -32.61
C THR A 444 -11.83 -5.15 -32.03
N ASP A 445 -12.78 -5.60 -32.86
CA ASP A 445 -13.98 -6.29 -32.41
C ASP A 445 -13.67 -7.68 -31.82
N LEU A 446 -13.95 -7.83 -30.52
CA LEU A 446 -13.78 -9.08 -29.77
C LEU A 446 -15.04 -9.94 -29.72
N SER A 447 -16.17 -9.43 -30.22
CA SER A 447 -17.48 -10.09 -30.16
C SER A 447 -17.48 -11.53 -30.70
N PRO A 448 -16.75 -11.87 -31.80
CA PRO A 448 -16.71 -13.23 -32.31
C PRO A 448 -16.02 -14.26 -31.40
N PHE A 449 -15.15 -13.80 -30.50
CA PHE A 449 -14.28 -14.68 -29.70
C PHE A 449 -14.84 -14.95 -28.29
N VAL A 450 -15.72 -14.08 -27.79
CA VAL A 450 -16.23 -14.13 -26.42
C VAL A 450 -17.61 -14.77 -26.30
N ALA A 451 -17.94 -15.26 -25.10
CA ALA A 451 -19.30 -15.74 -24.80
C ALA A 451 -20.35 -14.61 -24.88
N ARG A 452 -21.62 -14.96 -25.10
CA ARG A 452 -22.72 -13.98 -25.27
C ARG A 452 -22.87 -13.05 -24.06
N GLU A 453 -22.63 -13.58 -22.87
CA GLU A 453 -22.74 -12.90 -21.57
C GLU A 453 -21.62 -11.86 -21.36
N LEU A 454 -20.53 -11.94 -22.15
CA LEU A 454 -19.35 -11.07 -22.05
C LEU A 454 -19.27 -10.00 -23.14
N GLN A 455 -20.25 -9.94 -24.05
CA GLN A 455 -20.24 -9.01 -25.20
C GLN A 455 -20.07 -7.54 -24.81
N ASN A 456 -20.74 -7.10 -23.73
CA ASN A 456 -20.59 -5.72 -23.23
C ASN A 456 -19.17 -5.44 -22.72
N ALA A 457 -18.57 -6.37 -21.98
CA ALA A 457 -17.21 -6.23 -21.46
C ALA A 457 -16.17 -6.30 -22.60
N ALA A 458 -16.42 -7.11 -23.62
CA ALA A 458 -15.62 -7.17 -24.84
C ALA A 458 -15.65 -5.85 -25.62
N LYS A 459 -16.84 -5.24 -25.75
CA LYS A 459 -16.99 -3.90 -26.33
C LYS A 459 -16.19 -2.84 -25.56
N GLN A 460 -16.27 -2.84 -24.22
CA GLN A 460 -15.48 -1.93 -23.38
C GLN A 460 -13.97 -2.10 -23.60
N CYS A 461 -13.50 -3.34 -23.77
CA CYS A 461 -12.11 -3.64 -24.08
C CYS A 461 -11.71 -3.09 -25.45
N ALA A 462 -12.55 -3.30 -26.48
CA ALA A 462 -12.30 -2.79 -27.83
C ALA A 462 -12.23 -1.24 -27.86
N GLU A 463 -13.16 -0.56 -27.18
CA GLU A 463 -13.14 0.91 -27.04
C GLU A 463 -11.83 1.41 -26.39
N CYS A 464 -11.35 0.72 -25.35
CA CYS A 464 -10.09 1.04 -24.70
C CYS A 464 -8.89 0.86 -25.66
N VAL A 465 -8.89 -0.19 -26.48
CA VAL A 465 -7.85 -0.44 -27.49
C VAL A 465 -7.80 0.69 -28.51
N ASP A 466 -8.97 1.13 -28.99
CA ASP A 466 -9.08 2.19 -29.98
C ASP A 466 -8.59 3.54 -29.43
N MET A 467 -9.04 3.90 -28.21
CA MET A 467 -8.57 5.11 -27.52
C MET A 467 -7.05 5.09 -27.26
N PHE A 468 -6.54 3.92 -26.87
CA PHE A 468 -5.12 3.74 -26.61
C PHE A 468 -4.30 3.95 -27.88
N SER A 469 -4.67 3.31 -29.00
CA SER A 469 -3.98 3.47 -30.28
C SER A 469 -3.97 4.93 -30.75
N GLN A 470 -5.10 5.63 -30.65
CA GLN A 470 -5.18 7.06 -31.01
C GLN A 470 -4.24 7.91 -30.15
N THR A 471 -4.11 7.58 -28.87
CA THR A 471 -3.19 8.26 -27.96
C THR A 471 -1.73 8.01 -28.34
N ILE A 472 -1.36 6.78 -28.70
CA ILE A 472 0.00 6.46 -29.18
C ILE A 472 0.35 7.22 -30.46
N GLU A 473 -0.57 7.25 -31.43
CA GLU A 473 -0.38 8.01 -32.68
C GLU A 473 -0.20 9.52 -32.40
N SER A 474 -1.01 10.08 -31.50
CA SER A 474 -0.90 11.49 -31.07
C SER A 474 0.44 11.78 -30.40
N LEU A 475 0.89 10.93 -29.49
CA LEU A 475 2.17 11.08 -28.80
C LEU A 475 3.37 11.00 -29.75
N LEU A 476 3.36 10.03 -30.68
CA LEU A 476 4.40 9.87 -31.69
C LEU A 476 4.44 11.07 -32.65
N ALA A 477 3.28 11.56 -33.09
CA ALA A 477 3.19 12.75 -33.94
C ALA A 477 3.73 14.00 -33.24
N LYS A 478 3.46 14.15 -31.94
CA LYS A 478 3.85 15.33 -31.15
C LYS A 478 5.32 15.32 -30.73
N HIS A 479 5.86 14.16 -30.35
CA HIS A 479 7.17 14.08 -29.69
C HIS A 479 8.25 13.37 -30.52
N GLY A 480 7.89 12.60 -31.55
CA GLY A 480 8.84 11.83 -32.35
C GLY A 480 9.77 10.98 -31.47
N LYS A 481 11.08 11.03 -31.75
CA LYS A 481 12.09 10.33 -30.93
C LYS A 481 12.22 10.88 -29.50
N GLY A 482 11.79 12.12 -29.24
CA GLY A 482 11.84 12.73 -27.91
C GLY A 482 10.81 12.18 -26.92
N ILE A 483 9.95 11.24 -27.33
CA ILE A 483 8.98 10.59 -26.43
C ILE A 483 9.67 9.83 -25.28
N VAL A 484 10.91 9.38 -25.48
CA VAL A 484 11.70 8.64 -24.49
C VAL A 484 11.92 9.45 -23.21
N GLU A 485 11.96 10.78 -23.32
CA GLU A 485 12.12 11.71 -22.19
C GLU A 485 10.78 12.06 -21.49
N ARG A 486 9.64 11.55 -21.97
CA ARG A 486 8.30 11.89 -21.45
C ARG A 486 7.79 10.85 -20.46
N GLN A 487 8.58 10.57 -19.43
CA GLN A 487 8.32 9.47 -18.50
C GLN A 487 6.96 9.54 -17.79
N PHE A 488 6.47 10.74 -17.42
CA PHE A 488 5.12 10.87 -16.86
C PHE A 488 4.04 10.32 -17.80
N GLN A 489 4.12 10.64 -19.10
CA GLN A 489 3.17 10.13 -20.10
C GLN A 489 3.39 8.64 -20.37
N LEU A 490 4.65 8.18 -20.45
CA LEU A 490 4.99 6.77 -20.64
C LEU A 490 4.46 5.87 -19.52
N ALA A 491 4.46 6.34 -18.26
CA ALA A 491 3.91 5.59 -17.14
C ALA A 491 2.41 5.33 -17.31
N ARG A 492 1.64 6.36 -17.72
CA ARG A 492 0.20 6.21 -18.01
C ARG A 492 -0.05 5.30 -19.20
N VAL A 493 0.80 5.35 -20.23
CA VAL A 493 0.76 4.42 -21.37
C VAL A 493 0.96 2.98 -20.90
N ALA A 494 1.94 2.72 -20.04
CA ALA A 494 2.20 1.40 -19.49
C ALA A 494 1.01 0.88 -18.67
N ASP A 495 0.47 1.69 -17.75
CA ASP A 495 -0.68 1.29 -16.92
C ASP A 495 -1.92 1.01 -17.78
N SER A 496 -2.19 1.85 -18.80
CA SER A 496 -3.31 1.64 -19.72
C SER A 496 -3.17 0.34 -20.51
N VAL A 497 -1.98 0.00 -21.00
CA VAL A 497 -1.79 -1.22 -21.80
C VAL A 497 -1.82 -2.48 -20.93
N ILE A 498 -1.34 -2.41 -19.69
CA ILE A 498 -1.49 -3.48 -18.69
C ILE A 498 -2.98 -3.76 -18.48
N ASP A 499 -3.77 -2.72 -18.17
CA ASP A 499 -5.22 -2.87 -17.96
C ASP A 499 -5.91 -3.48 -19.18
N ILE A 500 -5.62 -3.02 -20.40
CA ILE A 500 -6.21 -3.58 -21.63
C ILE A 500 -5.84 -5.07 -21.81
N TYR A 501 -4.58 -5.45 -21.57
CA TYR A 501 -4.18 -6.85 -21.69
C TYR A 501 -4.89 -7.73 -20.66
N THR A 502 -4.95 -7.28 -19.40
CA THR A 502 -5.67 -8.02 -18.35
C THR A 502 -7.17 -8.19 -18.64
N MET A 503 -7.83 -7.18 -19.25
CA MET A 503 -9.22 -7.28 -19.71
C MET A 503 -9.38 -8.41 -20.73
N ALA A 504 -8.53 -8.43 -21.76
CA ALA A 504 -8.57 -9.48 -22.80
C ALA A 504 -8.33 -10.88 -22.20
N THR A 505 -7.38 -11.00 -21.27
CA THR A 505 -7.07 -12.26 -20.59
C THR A 505 -8.27 -12.82 -19.83
N VAL A 506 -8.95 -12.02 -19.00
CA VAL A 506 -10.10 -12.51 -18.22
C VAL A 506 -11.33 -12.79 -19.08
N LEU A 507 -11.53 -12.04 -20.16
CA LEU A 507 -12.57 -12.33 -21.16
C LEU A 507 -12.37 -13.71 -21.78
N SER A 508 -11.13 -14.07 -22.09
CA SER A 508 -10.78 -15.38 -22.64
C SER A 508 -11.03 -16.51 -21.65
N ARG A 509 -10.52 -16.39 -20.41
CA ARG A 509 -10.69 -17.43 -19.38
C ARG A 509 -12.16 -17.67 -19.04
N ALA A 510 -12.92 -16.59 -18.82
CA ALA A 510 -14.34 -16.68 -18.49
C ALA A 510 -15.16 -17.24 -19.67
N THR A 511 -14.83 -16.87 -20.92
CA THR A 511 -15.46 -17.47 -22.12
C THR A 511 -15.20 -18.97 -22.19
N ARG A 512 -13.96 -19.42 -21.96
CA ARG A 512 -13.61 -20.84 -21.89
C ARG A 512 -14.43 -21.54 -20.80
N SER A 513 -14.52 -20.93 -19.61
CA SER A 513 -15.28 -21.49 -18.49
C SER A 513 -16.76 -21.68 -18.82
N LEU A 514 -17.39 -20.67 -19.44
CA LEU A 514 -18.79 -20.71 -19.86
C LEU A 514 -19.04 -21.76 -20.95
N LYS A 515 -18.17 -21.81 -21.97
CA LYS A 515 -18.28 -22.79 -23.06
C LYS A 515 -18.14 -24.23 -22.57
N LYS A 516 -17.33 -24.47 -21.53
CA LYS A 516 -17.16 -25.80 -20.91
C LYS A 516 -18.22 -26.13 -19.84
N GLY A 517 -19.01 -25.16 -19.39
CA GLY A 517 -19.97 -25.36 -18.30
C GLY A 517 -19.29 -25.71 -16.96
N LEU A 518 -18.14 -25.10 -16.66
CA LEU A 518 -17.45 -25.37 -15.38
C LEU A 518 -18.31 -24.90 -14.19
N PRO A 519 -18.23 -25.57 -13.01
CA PRO A 519 -19.01 -25.17 -11.83
C PRO A 519 -18.81 -23.71 -11.41
N SER A 520 -17.61 -23.18 -11.64
CA SER A 520 -17.23 -21.79 -11.36
C SER A 520 -17.63 -20.79 -12.44
N ALA A 521 -18.19 -21.21 -13.57
CA ALA A 521 -18.37 -20.35 -14.76
C ALA A 521 -19.18 -19.09 -14.47
N GLN A 522 -20.21 -19.19 -13.63
CA GLN A 522 -21.00 -18.02 -13.25
C GLN A 522 -20.20 -17.04 -12.38
N HIS A 523 -19.35 -17.54 -11.48
CA HIS A 523 -18.50 -16.68 -10.65
C HIS A 523 -17.38 -16.02 -11.48
N GLU A 524 -16.75 -16.77 -12.38
CA GLU A 524 -15.74 -16.27 -13.33
C GLU A 524 -16.32 -15.20 -14.25
N LEU A 525 -17.56 -15.36 -14.72
CA LEU A 525 -18.29 -14.35 -15.50
C LEU A 525 -18.42 -13.03 -14.72
N VAL A 526 -18.86 -13.11 -13.46
CA VAL A 526 -19.10 -11.94 -12.60
C VAL A 526 -17.77 -11.20 -12.31
N MET A 527 -16.69 -11.92 -12.01
CA MET A 527 -15.36 -11.31 -11.82
C MET A 527 -14.80 -10.68 -13.11
N ALA A 528 -14.98 -11.32 -14.27
CA ALA A 528 -14.53 -10.78 -15.54
C ALA A 528 -15.27 -9.47 -15.91
N GLN A 529 -16.58 -9.42 -15.68
CA GLN A 529 -17.37 -8.20 -15.88
C GLN A 529 -16.95 -7.08 -14.93
N LEU A 530 -16.78 -7.39 -13.63
CA LEU A 530 -16.29 -6.45 -12.62
C LEU A 530 -14.93 -5.87 -13.01
N TRP A 531 -13.98 -6.75 -13.38
CA TRP A 531 -12.63 -6.34 -13.75
C TRP A 531 -12.63 -5.45 -14.99
N CYS A 532 -13.31 -5.85 -16.06
CA CYS A 532 -13.37 -5.07 -17.30
C CYS A 532 -13.95 -3.68 -17.08
N GLN A 533 -14.95 -3.55 -16.21
CA GLN A 533 -15.52 -2.26 -15.90
C GLN A 533 -14.53 -1.35 -15.15
N GLU A 534 -13.86 -1.85 -14.10
CA GLU A 534 -12.88 -1.06 -13.34
C GLU A 534 -11.62 -0.73 -14.16
N ALA A 535 -11.09 -1.70 -14.93
CA ALA A 535 -9.95 -1.53 -15.80
C ALA A 535 -10.23 -0.51 -16.92
N SER A 536 -11.39 -0.61 -17.58
CA SER A 536 -11.81 0.37 -18.60
C SER A 536 -11.83 1.79 -18.04
N ASN A 537 -12.39 1.98 -16.84
CA ASN A 537 -12.41 3.29 -16.19
C ASN A 537 -11.01 3.85 -15.91
N ARG A 538 -10.07 3.00 -15.49
CA ARG A 538 -8.66 3.40 -15.28
C ARG A 538 -7.97 3.78 -16.59
N VAL A 539 -8.20 3.01 -17.66
CA VAL A 539 -7.69 3.33 -19.01
C VAL A 539 -8.18 4.70 -19.45
N HIS A 540 -9.49 4.95 -19.42
CA HIS A 540 -10.07 6.24 -19.82
C HIS A 540 -9.46 7.39 -19.02
N ARG A 541 -9.34 7.24 -17.70
CA ARG A 541 -8.73 8.25 -16.82
C ARG A 541 -7.28 8.55 -17.23
N ASN A 542 -6.46 7.51 -17.41
CA ASN A 542 -5.05 7.67 -17.76
C ASN A 542 -4.87 8.35 -19.12
N LEU A 543 -5.63 7.93 -20.14
CA LEU A 543 -5.56 8.51 -21.48
C LEU A 543 -6.06 9.96 -21.49
N ASN A 544 -7.13 10.28 -20.75
CA ASN A 544 -7.62 11.66 -20.62
C ASN A 544 -6.58 12.58 -19.94
N ARG A 545 -5.86 12.08 -18.93
CA ARG A 545 -4.77 12.83 -18.28
C ARG A 545 -3.61 13.14 -19.22
N ILE A 546 -3.31 12.26 -20.18
CA ILE A 546 -2.27 12.50 -21.20
C ILE A 546 -2.62 13.69 -22.10
N HIS A 547 -3.89 13.83 -22.47
CA HIS A 547 -4.37 14.87 -23.38
C HIS A 547 -4.76 16.19 -22.69
N SER A 548 -4.94 16.17 -21.37
CA SER A 548 -5.39 17.33 -20.59
C SER A 548 -4.31 18.43 -20.48
N PRO A 549 -4.62 19.70 -20.85
CA PRO A 549 -3.73 20.83 -20.60
C PRO A 549 -3.41 21.03 -19.12
N ALA A 550 -4.40 20.87 -18.23
CA ALA A 550 -4.20 21.04 -16.78
C ALA A 550 -3.16 20.05 -16.22
N PHE A 551 -3.15 18.81 -16.72
CA PHE A 551 -2.17 17.81 -16.30
C PHE A 551 -0.77 18.05 -16.90
N ARG A 552 -0.66 18.79 -18.02
CA ARG A 552 0.65 19.17 -18.58
C ARG A 552 1.40 20.09 -17.62
N ASP A 553 0.73 21.13 -17.13
CA ASP A 553 1.31 22.07 -16.16
C ASP A 553 1.51 21.39 -14.81
N HIS A 554 0.59 20.50 -14.43
CA HIS A 554 0.71 19.67 -13.23
C HIS A 554 2.02 18.87 -13.21
N TYR A 555 2.37 18.17 -14.30
CA TYR A 555 3.62 17.39 -14.36
C TYR A 555 4.88 18.26 -14.22
N GLN A 556 4.84 19.51 -14.71
CA GLN A 556 5.94 20.46 -14.51
C GLN A 556 6.03 20.89 -13.04
N ARG A 557 4.89 21.14 -12.38
CA ARG A 557 4.85 21.44 -10.95
C ARG A 557 5.37 20.26 -10.12
N MET A 558 4.99 19.03 -10.45
CA MET A 558 5.53 17.83 -9.79
C MET A 558 7.05 17.75 -9.91
N ALA A 559 7.60 17.97 -11.11
CA ALA A 559 9.05 17.99 -11.31
C ALA A 559 9.75 19.07 -10.46
N LEU A 560 9.14 20.26 -10.33
CA LEU A 560 9.69 21.34 -9.52
C LEU A 560 9.60 21.05 -8.02
N VAL A 561 8.47 20.51 -7.54
CA VAL A 561 8.34 20.08 -6.14
C VAL A 561 9.42 19.05 -5.81
N ALA A 562 9.65 18.07 -6.68
CA ALA A 562 10.67 17.05 -6.46
C ALA A 562 12.09 17.63 -6.32
N ARG A 563 12.45 18.63 -7.13
CA ARG A 563 13.76 19.31 -7.06
C ARG A 563 13.93 20.10 -5.77
N ASN A 564 12.90 20.81 -5.34
CA ASN A 564 13.00 21.62 -4.12
C ASN A 564 13.08 20.74 -2.85
N VAL A 565 12.49 19.55 -2.88
CA VAL A 565 12.56 18.58 -1.78
C VAL A 565 13.98 18.02 -1.60
N SER A 566 14.86 18.11 -2.60
CA SER A 566 16.26 17.66 -2.49
C SER A 566 17.25 18.72 -1.97
N GLU A 567 16.79 19.92 -1.55
CA GLU A 567 17.63 21.02 -1.03
C GLU A 567 17.37 21.33 0.49
N PRO A 568 18.37 21.78 1.30
CA PRO A 568 18.24 21.98 2.76
C PRO A 568 17.67 23.37 3.22
N PRO A 569 16.95 23.48 4.38
CA PRO A 569 16.23 24.72 4.81
C PRO A 569 16.86 25.59 5.96
N GLN A 570 16.47 26.88 6.10
CA GLN A 570 16.85 27.87 7.18
C GLN A 570 15.70 28.83 7.63
N THR A 571 15.65 29.32 8.90
CA THR A 571 14.51 30.09 9.51
C THR A 571 14.87 31.21 10.56
N LYS A 572 13.96 32.21 10.80
CA LYS A 572 13.79 33.13 11.99
C LYS A 572 12.42 33.93 11.99
N PRO A 573 11.87 34.51 13.11
CA PRO A 573 10.41 34.81 13.28
C PRO A 573 9.95 36.25 13.73
N ALA A 574 8.63 36.61 13.62
CA ALA A 574 7.77 37.37 14.62
C ALA A 574 6.33 37.86 14.20
N LYS A 575 5.27 37.53 15.01
CA LYS A 575 4.08 38.29 15.62
C LYS A 575 2.99 39.09 14.81
N LYS A 576 1.72 39.35 15.25
CA LYS A 576 0.57 38.66 15.96
C LYS A 576 -0.74 39.54 16.03
N ASP A 577 -1.90 38.93 16.40
CA ASP A 577 -3.21 39.43 17.00
C ASP A 577 -4.48 39.53 16.07
N SER A 578 -5.77 39.29 16.44
CA SER A 578 -6.58 38.85 17.63
C SER A 578 -8.09 38.53 17.23
N PRO A 579 -9.03 38.02 18.10
CA PRO A 579 -10.10 37.03 17.77
C PRO A 579 -11.61 37.42 18.00
N ALA A 580 -12.57 36.49 17.73
CA ALA A 580 -14.01 36.50 18.16
C ALA A 580 -14.79 35.13 17.99
N PRO A 581 -16.02 34.92 18.57
CA PRO A 581 -16.49 33.65 19.18
C PRO A 581 -17.79 32.93 18.65
N THR A 582 -17.99 31.68 19.14
CA THR A 582 -19.20 30.88 19.54
C THR A 582 -20.46 30.66 18.64
N VAL A 583 -20.34 29.86 17.57
CA VAL A 583 -21.39 28.99 16.96
C VAL A 583 -20.80 27.57 16.87
N ASN A 584 -21.49 26.49 16.42
CA ASN A 584 -20.76 25.27 16.07
C ASN A 584 -19.83 25.59 14.89
N THR A 585 -18.55 25.71 15.19
CA THR A 585 -17.54 26.25 14.28
C THR A 585 -16.86 25.16 13.45
N SER A 586 -17.32 23.89 13.51
CA SER A 586 -16.69 22.81 12.75
C SER A 586 -16.82 23.06 11.26
N TYR A 587 -15.67 23.15 10.58
CA TYR A 587 -15.62 23.31 9.14
C TYR A 587 -16.30 22.14 8.45
N MET A 588 -15.99 20.91 8.87
CA MET A 588 -16.53 19.71 8.23
C MET A 588 -18.00 19.49 8.53
N ALA A 589 -18.47 19.71 9.76
CA ALA A 589 -19.89 19.56 10.06
C ALA A 589 -20.74 20.49 9.18
N ASN A 590 -20.34 21.75 9.04
CA ASN A 590 -21.02 22.71 8.18
C ASN A 590 -20.87 22.39 6.68
N LEU A 591 -19.76 21.79 6.27
CA LEU A 591 -19.56 21.38 4.88
C LEU A 591 -20.58 20.32 4.42
N PHE A 592 -20.99 19.40 5.31
CA PHE A 592 -22.00 18.39 4.98
C PHE A 592 -23.41 18.95 4.76
N ARG A 593 -23.72 20.18 5.23
CA ARG A 593 -24.96 20.91 4.89
C ARG A 593 -24.78 21.90 3.73
N GLY A 594 -23.63 21.85 3.06
CA GLY A 594 -23.24 22.76 1.99
C GLY A 594 -23.08 24.20 2.44
N GLU A 595 -22.57 24.42 3.65
CA GLU A 595 -22.16 25.72 4.18
C GLU A 595 -20.65 25.71 4.45
N VAL A 596 -19.98 26.83 4.15
CA VAL A 596 -18.57 27.01 4.50
C VAL A 596 -18.52 27.84 5.77
N GLU A 597 -18.10 27.22 6.87
CA GLU A 597 -17.76 27.88 8.14
C GLU A 597 -16.24 27.98 8.24
N PRO A 598 -15.62 29.11 7.85
CA PRO A 598 -14.18 29.18 7.63
C PRO A 598 -13.36 29.27 8.92
N LEU A 599 -13.97 29.58 10.08
CA LEU A 599 -13.23 30.04 11.28
C LEU A 599 -12.12 29.08 11.75
N GLN A 600 -12.33 27.78 11.66
CA GLN A 600 -11.37 26.74 12.08
C GLN A 600 -10.31 26.39 11.03
N VAL A 601 -10.39 26.98 9.84
CA VAL A 601 -9.49 26.66 8.71
C VAL A 601 -8.79 27.90 8.19
N PHE A 602 -9.49 29.03 8.05
CA PHE A 602 -8.98 30.27 7.47
C PHE A 602 -9.13 31.46 8.45
N PRO A 603 -8.03 32.18 8.77
CA PRO A 603 -6.64 31.89 8.42
C PRO A 603 -6.10 30.63 9.13
N PHE A 604 -4.99 30.08 8.63
CA PHE A 604 -4.34 28.92 9.28
C PHE A 604 -3.94 29.28 10.72
N PRO A 605 -4.26 28.45 11.72
CA PRO A 605 -4.17 28.86 13.11
C PRO A 605 -2.72 29.14 13.57
N ASP A 606 -2.55 30.20 14.35
CA ASP A 606 -1.33 30.50 15.12
C ASP A 606 -1.66 30.55 16.61
N ALA A 607 -1.92 29.37 17.19
CA ALA A 607 -2.48 29.26 18.53
C ALA A 607 -1.45 29.50 19.66
N LEU A 608 -0.16 29.22 19.42
CA LEU A 608 0.86 29.36 20.46
C LEU A 608 1.12 30.84 20.79
N LYS A 609 1.11 31.18 22.08
CA LYS A 609 1.47 32.52 22.60
C LYS A 609 2.95 32.58 22.99
N GLY A 610 3.50 33.79 23.23
CA GLY A 610 4.94 34.05 23.36
C GLY A 610 5.70 33.01 24.20
N GLU A 611 5.37 32.91 25.48
CA GLU A 611 5.98 31.95 26.41
C GLU A 611 5.77 30.49 25.97
N GLN A 612 4.63 30.13 25.39
CA GLN A 612 4.39 28.77 24.88
C GLN A 612 5.27 28.44 23.68
N LYS A 613 5.53 29.41 22.78
CA LYS A 613 6.46 29.23 21.64
C LYS A 613 7.88 29.03 22.14
N GLU A 614 8.30 29.80 23.14
CA GLU A 614 9.61 29.69 23.77
C GLU A 614 9.78 28.34 24.48
N LEU A 615 8.77 27.91 25.25
CA LEU A 615 8.76 26.60 25.92
C LEU A 615 8.90 25.46 24.90
N VAL A 616 8.05 25.41 23.88
CA VAL A 616 8.13 24.37 22.83
C VAL A 616 9.51 24.39 22.16
N SER A 617 10.03 25.57 21.83
CA SER A 617 11.35 25.70 21.18
C SER A 617 12.48 25.22 22.08
N SER A 618 12.41 25.49 23.38
CA SER A 618 13.43 25.07 24.36
C SER A 618 13.53 23.54 24.52
N LEU A 619 12.45 22.81 24.23
CA LEU A 619 12.42 21.35 24.29
C LEU A 619 12.98 20.66 23.03
N VAL A 620 12.98 21.34 21.88
CA VAL A 620 13.39 20.73 20.59
C VAL A 620 14.83 20.21 20.64
N ASP A 621 15.77 21.02 21.10
CA ASP A 621 17.19 20.65 21.11
C ASP A 621 17.49 19.52 22.11
N PRO A 622 17.06 19.58 23.39
CA PRO A 622 17.25 18.48 24.33
C PRO A 622 16.64 17.16 23.84
N VAL A 623 15.40 17.20 23.34
CA VAL A 623 14.70 16.00 22.85
C VAL A 623 15.39 15.44 21.61
N SER A 624 15.86 16.29 20.70
CA SER A 624 16.59 15.85 19.51
C SER A 624 17.93 15.18 19.88
N ARG A 625 18.65 15.68 20.89
CA ARG A 625 19.89 15.05 21.37
C ARG A 625 19.60 13.68 22.00
N PHE A 626 18.61 13.60 22.89
CA PHE A 626 18.15 12.32 23.44
C PHE A 626 17.81 11.30 22.35
N LEU A 627 17.07 11.73 21.32
CA LEU A 627 16.69 10.86 20.21
C LEU A 627 17.86 10.47 19.30
N ASN A 628 18.91 11.29 19.19
CA ASN A 628 20.12 10.94 18.44
C ASN A 628 20.95 9.87 19.16
N ASP A 629 20.93 9.86 20.49
CA ASP A 629 21.64 8.88 21.31
C ASP A 629 20.82 7.59 21.54
N TYR A 630 19.51 7.63 21.25
CA TYR A 630 18.60 6.49 21.33
C TYR A 630 18.79 5.52 20.16
N ASP A 631 18.97 4.23 20.46
CA ASP A 631 19.08 3.16 19.45
C ASP A 631 17.75 2.40 19.29
N PRO A 632 16.99 2.64 18.21
CA PRO A 632 15.72 1.95 17.96
C PRO A 632 15.86 0.47 17.64
N VAL A 633 17.03 0.02 17.15
CA VAL A 633 17.28 -1.39 16.83
C VAL A 633 17.54 -2.17 18.11
N LYS A 634 18.35 -1.60 19.02
CA LYS A 634 18.57 -2.17 20.35
C LYS A 634 17.26 -2.24 21.14
N ALA A 635 16.46 -1.18 21.14
CA ALA A 635 15.16 -1.17 21.83
C ALA A 635 14.17 -2.20 21.26
N GLU A 636 14.11 -2.36 19.93
CA GLU A 636 13.31 -3.43 19.31
C GLU A 636 13.80 -4.83 19.72
N ALA A 637 15.11 -5.07 19.74
CA ALA A 637 15.68 -6.35 20.16
C ALA A 637 15.42 -6.69 21.64
N ASN A 638 15.38 -5.66 22.50
CA ASN A 638 15.09 -5.80 23.94
C ASN A 638 13.60 -5.95 24.24
N GLY A 639 12.70 -5.76 23.26
CA GLY A 639 11.26 -5.73 23.48
C GLY A 639 10.76 -4.46 24.18
N GLY A 640 11.58 -3.40 24.23
CA GLY A 640 11.21 -2.09 24.76
C GLY A 640 12.39 -1.20 25.15
N PRO A 641 12.10 0.06 25.55
CA PRO A 641 13.12 0.97 26.07
C PRO A 641 13.75 0.40 27.34
N ASP A 642 15.06 0.63 27.52
CA ASP A 642 15.72 0.28 28.77
C ASP A 642 15.40 1.29 29.89
N GLU A 643 15.74 0.95 31.13
CA GLU A 643 15.45 1.76 32.32
C GLU A 643 16.05 3.17 32.21
N ALA A 644 17.26 3.30 31.66
CA ALA A 644 17.91 4.59 31.44
C ALA A 644 17.15 5.46 30.43
N THR A 645 16.62 4.85 29.37
CA THR A 645 15.77 5.55 28.39
C THR A 645 14.48 6.03 29.06
N PHE A 646 13.80 5.17 29.84
CA PHE A 646 12.61 5.59 30.60
C PHE A 646 12.91 6.72 31.58
N GLN A 647 13.99 6.61 32.36
CA GLN A 647 14.38 7.63 33.32
C GLN A 647 14.64 8.97 32.61
N SER A 648 15.35 8.96 31.48
CA SER A 648 15.58 10.17 30.68
C SER A 648 14.27 10.80 30.19
N MET A 649 13.29 9.98 29.77
CA MET A 649 11.97 10.48 29.37
C MET A 649 11.20 11.11 30.54
N TRP A 650 11.32 10.55 31.75
CA TRP A 650 10.75 11.14 32.97
C TRP A 650 11.43 12.45 33.35
N ASP A 651 12.76 12.48 33.37
CA ASP A 651 13.56 13.65 33.76
C ASP A 651 13.34 14.84 32.82
N MET A 652 13.12 14.58 31.52
CA MET A 652 12.76 15.62 30.54
C MET A 652 11.27 16.02 30.57
N GLY A 653 10.44 15.35 31.37
CA GLY A 653 9.00 15.57 31.44
C GLY A 653 8.21 15.06 30.23
N LEU A 654 8.81 14.22 29.37
CA LEU A 654 8.16 13.73 28.14
C LEU A 654 6.94 12.85 28.43
N MET A 655 6.96 12.10 29.52
CA MET A 655 5.87 11.18 29.88
C MET A 655 4.66 11.90 30.51
N GLY A 656 4.87 13.12 31.02
CA GLY A 656 3.85 13.99 31.62
C GLY A 656 3.60 15.28 30.84
N ILE A 657 3.95 15.33 29.55
CA ILE A 657 4.20 16.61 28.85
C ILE A 657 2.96 17.51 28.76
N GLN A 658 1.76 16.92 28.65
CA GLN A 658 0.49 17.66 28.61
C GLN A 658 -0.16 17.83 29.98
N SER A 659 0.40 17.23 31.03
CA SER A 659 -0.16 17.35 32.37
C SER A 659 0.06 18.79 32.90
N PRO A 660 -0.88 19.36 33.65
CA PRO A 660 -0.67 20.62 34.34
C PRO A 660 0.56 20.59 35.27
N GLU A 661 1.18 21.75 35.47
CA GLU A 661 2.38 21.90 36.32
C GLU A 661 2.14 21.50 37.77
N GLU A 662 0.95 21.76 38.31
CA GLU A 662 0.55 21.37 39.68
C GLU A 662 0.54 19.85 39.91
N PHE A 663 0.53 19.06 38.83
CA PHE A 663 0.66 17.61 38.86
C PHE A 663 2.00 17.12 38.31
N GLY A 664 3.02 17.99 38.25
CA GLY A 664 4.38 17.66 37.80
C GLY A 664 4.57 17.57 36.28
N GLY A 665 3.62 18.08 35.48
CA GLY A 665 3.77 18.14 34.03
C GLY A 665 4.33 19.46 33.50
N LEU A 666 4.38 19.60 32.17
CA LEU A 666 4.89 20.80 31.48
C LEU A 666 3.78 21.70 30.91
N ALA A 667 2.51 21.34 31.12
CA ALA A 667 1.33 22.02 30.57
C ALA A 667 1.45 22.33 29.06
N LEU A 668 2.13 21.46 28.31
CA LEU A 668 2.46 21.74 26.93
C LEU A 668 1.18 21.74 26.08
N PRO A 669 0.92 22.80 25.29
CA PRO A 669 -0.25 22.86 24.41
C PRO A 669 -0.24 21.73 23.38
N ASN A 670 -1.40 21.42 22.80
CA ASN A 670 -1.55 20.33 21.83
C ASN A 670 -0.62 20.51 20.62
N THR A 671 -0.42 21.75 20.17
CA THR A 671 0.52 22.05 19.09
C THR A 671 1.97 21.76 19.47
N GLY A 672 2.35 21.98 20.73
CA GLY A 672 3.64 21.57 21.26
C GLY A 672 3.78 20.05 21.35
N TYR A 673 2.74 19.35 21.80
CA TYR A 673 2.68 17.89 21.81
C TYR A 673 2.87 17.30 20.41
N ALA A 674 2.19 17.86 19.40
CA ALA A 674 2.33 17.45 18.00
C ALA A 674 3.77 17.63 17.51
N ARG A 675 4.44 18.73 17.90
CA ARG A 675 5.84 18.98 17.55
C ARG A 675 6.80 17.97 18.19
N MET A 676 6.58 17.57 19.44
CA MET A 676 7.39 16.53 20.08
C MET A 676 7.14 15.15 19.44
N GLY A 677 5.88 14.85 19.11
CA GLY A 677 5.51 13.66 18.36
C GLY A 677 6.23 13.56 17.01
N GLU A 678 6.37 14.67 16.26
CA GLU A 678 7.15 14.70 15.02
C GLU A 678 8.61 14.27 15.21
N LEU A 679 9.26 14.76 16.27
CA LEU A 679 10.66 14.42 16.56
C LEU A 679 10.79 12.92 16.85
N ILE A 680 9.95 12.40 17.73
CA ILE A 680 9.97 10.98 18.12
C ILE A 680 9.62 10.09 16.91
N GLY A 681 8.57 10.44 16.15
CA GLY A 681 8.12 9.68 14.99
C GLY A 681 9.11 9.66 13.82
N ALA A 682 10.02 10.64 13.74
CA ALA A 682 11.12 10.64 12.77
C ALA A 682 12.26 9.65 13.13
N VAL A 683 12.26 9.11 14.35
CA VAL A 683 13.28 8.21 14.87
C VAL A 683 12.72 6.81 15.13
N ASP A 684 11.64 6.70 15.90
CA ASP A 684 11.05 5.40 16.26
C ASP A 684 9.56 5.47 16.58
N LEU A 685 8.75 4.79 15.76
CA LEU A 685 7.31 4.67 15.99
C LEU A 685 6.96 3.73 17.16
N GLY A 686 7.85 2.81 17.55
CA GLY A 686 7.67 2.00 18.75
C GLY A 686 7.75 2.85 20.01
N LEU A 687 8.79 3.67 20.13
CA LEU A 687 8.91 4.67 21.20
C LEU A 687 7.77 5.69 21.17
N ALA A 688 7.33 6.11 19.97
CA ALA A 688 6.16 7.00 19.84
C ALA A 688 4.87 6.37 20.41
N VAL A 689 4.68 5.05 20.28
CA VAL A 689 3.56 4.33 20.91
C VAL A 689 3.73 4.24 22.43
N VAL A 690 4.95 4.04 22.95
CA VAL A 690 5.20 4.10 24.41
C VAL A 690 4.83 5.47 24.96
N PHE A 691 5.36 6.53 24.33
CA PHE A 691 5.06 7.93 24.65
C PHE A 691 3.55 8.23 24.58
N GLY A 692 2.88 7.81 23.49
CA GLY A 692 1.47 8.09 23.24
C GLY A 692 0.50 7.25 24.08
N ALA A 693 0.67 5.93 24.14
CA ALA A 693 -0.24 5.03 24.86
C ALA A 693 -0.32 5.40 26.35
N HIS A 694 0.80 5.78 26.94
CA HIS A 694 0.87 6.24 28.32
C HIS A 694 0.02 7.50 28.58
N GLN A 695 0.23 8.57 27.81
CA GLN A 695 -0.35 9.90 28.13
C GLN A 695 -1.49 10.37 27.23
N SER A 696 -1.50 10.01 25.95
CA SER A 696 -2.58 10.40 25.04
C SER A 696 -3.88 9.67 25.38
N ILE A 697 -3.80 8.47 25.94
CA ILE A 697 -4.96 7.64 26.28
C ILE A 697 -4.90 7.01 27.67
N GLY A 698 -3.74 6.53 28.13
CA GLY A 698 -3.61 5.73 29.35
C GLY A 698 -4.10 6.46 30.60
N TRP A 699 -3.53 7.61 30.91
CA TRP A 699 -3.98 8.46 32.02
C TRP A 699 -4.83 9.67 31.58
N LYS A 700 -5.01 9.89 30.27
CA LYS A 700 -5.78 11.04 29.73
C LYS A 700 -7.19 11.14 30.31
N GLY A 701 -7.83 10.00 30.58
CA GLY A 701 -9.15 9.96 31.21
C GLY A 701 -9.17 10.64 32.57
N ILE A 702 -8.12 10.48 33.39
CA ILE A 702 -7.98 11.10 34.71
C ILE A 702 -7.90 12.62 34.56
N LEU A 703 -7.12 13.11 33.59
CA LEU A 703 -7.02 14.54 33.32
C LEU A 703 -8.37 15.15 32.88
N LEU A 704 -9.10 14.47 31.99
CA LEU A 704 -10.34 15.00 31.38
C LEU A 704 -11.58 14.85 32.27
N TYR A 705 -11.65 13.78 33.07
CA TYR A 705 -12.86 13.37 33.79
C TYR A 705 -12.64 13.07 35.28
N GLY A 706 -11.40 13.13 35.75
CA GLY A 706 -11.09 12.87 37.15
C GLY A 706 -11.65 13.94 38.07
N THR A 707 -12.06 13.54 39.27
CA THR A 707 -12.27 14.49 40.38
C THR A 707 -10.93 15.07 40.81
N GLU A 708 -10.94 16.16 41.58
CA GLU A 708 -9.70 16.75 42.08
C GLU A 708 -8.92 15.76 42.97
N GLU A 709 -9.61 14.94 43.77
CA GLU A 709 -8.99 13.89 44.57
C GLU A 709 -8.33 12.81 43.70
N GLN A 710 -9.00 12.39 42.62
CA GLN A 710 -8.42 11.43 41.66
C GLN A 710 -7.20 12.03 40.95
N LYS A 711 -7.27 13.28 40.51
CA LYS A 711 -6.14 13.96 39.85
C LYS A 711 -4.93 14.08 40.78
N GLN A 712 -5.13 14.59 41.99
CA GLN A 712 -4.08 14.74 43.01
C GLN A 712 -3.45 13.39 43.38
N LYS A 713 -4.26 12.32 43.47
CA LYS A 713 -3.76 10.98 43.77
C LYS A 713 -2.91 10.40 42.63
N TYR A 714 -3.43 10.41 41.40
CA TYR A 714 -2.87 9.59 40.32
C TYR A 714 -1.96 10.35 39.35
N LEU A 715 -2.23 11.61 39.03
CA LEU A 715 -1.45 12.32 38.01
C LEU A 715 0.04 12.45 38.38
N PRO A 716 0.44 12.84 39.61
CA PRO A 716 1.86 12.90 39.97
C PRO A 716 2.61 11.57 39.78
N GLN A 717 1.93 10.43 40.03
CA GLN A 717 2.54 9.10 39.87
C GLN A 717 2.89 8.81 38.42
N VAL A 718 2.00 9.19 37.50
CA VAL A 718 2.13 8.90 36.07
C VAL A 718 2.79 10.02 35.28
N THR A 719 3.19 11.13 35.91
CA THR A 719 3.88 12.25 35.25
C THR A 719 5.35 12.37 35.66
N THR A 720 5.64 12.14 36.94
CA THR A 720 6.99 12.26 37.53
C THR A 720 7.36 11.09 38.42
N GLY A 721 6.36 10.36 38.96
CA GLY A 721 6.56 9.23 39.86
C GLY A 721 6.93 7.90 39.18
N GLY A 722 7.32 7.91 37.90
CA GLY A 722 7.82 6.72 37.20
C GLY A 722 6.78 5.65 36.86
N THR A 723 5.49 5.91 37.07
CA THR A 723 4.44 4.90 36.88
C THR A 723 3.86 4.90 35.47
N ILE A 724 3.92 3.75 34.79
CA ILE A 724 3.28 3.57 33.48
C ILE A 724 1.77 3.39 33.63
N ALA A 725 1.03 3.96 32.67
CA ALA A 725 -0.42 3.92 32.58
C ALA A 725 -0.85 3.25 31.28
N ALA A 726 -1.97 2.53 31.29
CA ALA A 726 -2.50 1.85 30.12
C ALA A 726 -4.01 2.03 29.94
N PHE A 727 -4.47 1.94 28.69
CA PHE A 727 -5.87 2.11 28.29
C PHE A 727 -6.49 0.75 27.96
N CYS A 728 -7.41 0.28 28.80
CA CYS A 728 -7.96 -1.08 28.80
C CYS A 728 -9.39 -1.13 28.25
N LEU A 729 -9.54 -1.07 26.92
CA LEU A 729 -10.85 -1.13 26.24
C LEU A 729 -11.07 -2.45 25.49
N THR A 730 -10.17 -2.77 24.55
CA THR A 730 -10.30 -3.88 23.59
C THR A 730 -10.36 -5.25 24.28
N GLU A 731 -11.21 -6.13 23.75
CA GLU A 731 -11.41 -7.50 24.20
C GLU A 731 -11.36 -8.48 23.03
N PRO A 732 -11.14 -9.79 23.27
CA PRO A 732 -11.16 -10.79 22.21
C PRO A 732 -12.41 -10.70 21.32
N SER A 733 -13.58 -10.39 21.89
CA SER A 733 -14.84 -10.23 21.15
C SER A 733 -15.13 -8.81 20.64
N SER A 734 -14.40 -7.79 21.07
CA SER A 734 -14.83 -6.38 20.93
C SER A 734 -13.65 -5.46 20.64
N GLY A 735 -13.64 -4.87 19.44
CA GLY A 735 -12.65 -3.88 19.03
C GLY A 735 -13.33 -2.60 18.56
N SER A 736 -13.69 -2.55 17.28
CA SER A 736 -14.42 -1.42 16.69
C SER A 736 -15.79 -1.17 17.35
N ASP A 737 -16.49 -2.23 17.75
CA ASP A 737 -17.75 -2.14 18.50
C ASP A 737 -17.48 -2.08 20.01
N ALA A 738 -16.93 -0.95 20.47
CA ALA A 738 -16.58 -0.73 21.88
C ALA A 738 -17.79 -0.83 22.84
N GLY A 739 -19.02 -0.69 22.34
CA GLY A 739 -20.23 -0.88 23.15
C GLY A 739 -20.53 -2.35 23.48
N SER A 740 -19.91 -3.29 22.75
CA SER A 740 -20.15 -4.73 22.88
C SER A 740 -19.24 -5.45 23.89
N ILE A 741 -18.39 -4.71 24.62
CA ILE A 741 -17.49 -5.28 25.61
C ILE A 741 -18.25 -6.12 26.66
N ARG A 742 -17.59 -7.15 27.15
CA ARG A 742 -18.12 -8.18 28.06
C ARG A 742 -17.54 -8.13 29.47
N SER A 743 -16.35 -7.53 29.66
CA SER A 743 -15.82 -7.30 31.02
C SER A 743 -16.88 -6.62 31.86
N ARG A 744 -17.11 -7.11 33.08
CA ARG A 744 -18.25 -6.71 33.91
C ARG A 744 -17.79 -6.29 35.29
N ALA A 745 -18.31 -5.17 35.76
CA ALA A 745 -18.14 -4.67 37.10
C ALA A 745 -19.49 -4.71 37.83
N VAL A 746 -19.59 -5.52 38.90
CA VAL A 746 -20.81 -5.64 39.71
C VAL A 746 -20.63 -4.84 40.99
N LYS A 747 -21.57 -3.94 41.27
CA LYS A 747 -21.52 -3.12 42.49
C LYS A 747 -21.74 -4.01 43.71
N SER A 748 -20.91 -3.85 44.74
CA SER A 748 -21.04 -4.60 45.99
C SER A 748 -22.36 -4.28 46.70
N ALA A 749 -22.84 -5.22 47.52
CA ALA A 749 -24.11 -5.06 48.25
C ALA A 749 -24.09 -3.86 49.22
N ASP A 750 -22.92 -3.52 49.77
CA ASP A 750 -22.71 -2.36 50.64
C ASP A 750 -22.45 -1.06 49.86
N GLY A 751 -22.37 -1.12 48.52
CA GLY A 751 -22.15 0.03 47.64
C GLY A 751 -20.75 0.64 47.69
N LYS A 752 -19.80 0.05 48.43
CA LYS A 752 -18.45 0.63 48.66
C LYS A 752 -17.47 0.36 47.52
N HIS A 753 -17.67 -0.67 46.72
CA HIS A 753 -16.77 -1.03 45.63
C HIS A 753 -17.52 -1.74 44.49
N TYR A 754 -16.82 -1.94 43.38
CA TYR A 754 -17.21 -2.86 42.32
C TYR A 754 -16.31 -4.09 42.34
N VAL A 755 -16.85 -5.24 41.93
CA VAL A 755 -16.06 -6.45 41.64
C VAL A 755 -15.98 -6.59 40.12
N LEU A 756 -14.78 -6.40 39.56
CA LEU A 756 -14.51 -6.47 38.14
C LEU A 756 -13.99 -7.85 37.74
N ASN A 757 -14.63 -8.43 36.73
CA ASN A 757 -14.21 -9.66 36.07
C ASN A 757 -14.15 -9.49 34.56
N GLY A 758 -13.08 -10.01 33.93
CA GLY A 758 -12.93 -10.03 32.48
C GLY A 758 -11.49 -10.07 32.00
N SER A 759 -11.31 -9.97 30.69
CA SER A 759 -9.99 -9.87 30.07
C SER A 759 -9.98 -8.78 29.02
N LYS A 760 -8.80 -8.19 28.83
CA LYS A 760 -8.49 -7.22 27.78
C LYS A 760 -7.36 -7.76 26.93
N ILE A 761 -7.37 -7.44 25.64
CA ILE A 761 -6.39 -7.96 24.67
C ILE A 761 -5.70 -6.81 23.93
N TRP A 762 -4.42 -7.02 23.62
CA TRP A 762 -3.57 -6.07 22.92
C TRP A 762 -3.49 -4.69 23.58
N ILE A 763 -3.31 -4.67 24.89
CA ILE A 763 -3.18 -3.43 25.66
C ILE A 763 -1.73 -2.95 25.58
N SER A 764 -1.52 -1.80 24.95
CA SER A 764 -0.21 -1.14 24.93
C SER A 764 0.23 -0.76 26.34
N GLY A 765 1.43 -1.21 26.73
CA GLY A 765 1.93 -1.08 28.10
C GLY A 765 1.23 -1.99 29.13
N GLY A 766 0.35 -2.90 28.70
CA GLY A 766 -0.44 -3.75 29.59
C GLY A 766 0.39 -4.66 30.52
N GLY A 767 1.58 -5.07 30.08
CA GLY A 767 2.53 -5.82 30.91
C GLY A 767 3.39 -4.96 31.84
N LEU A 768 3.38 -3.64 31.66
CA LEU A 768 4.25 -2.69 32.38
C LEU A 768 3.48 -1.74 33.32
N ALA A 769 2.21 -1.44 32.99
CA ALA A 769 1.44 -0.42 33.68
C ALA A 769 1.05 -0.83 35.10
N ASN A 770 1.04 0.14 36.02
CA ASN A 770 0.47 -0.02 37.36
C ASN A 770 -0.84 0.76 37.55
N VAL A 771 -1.19 1.65 36.61
CA VAL A 771 -2.46 2.38 36.58
C VAL A 771 -3.16 2.10 35.26
N PHE A 772 -4.44 1.74 35.31
CA PHE A 772 -5.23 1.42 34.12
C PHE A 772 -6.50 2.25 34.07
N THR A 773 -6.81 2.81 32.90
CA THR A 773 -8.17 3.26 32.59
C THR A 773 -8.93 2.06 32.01
N VAL A 774 -9.81 1.44 32.80
CA VAL A 774 -10.53 0.20 32.44
C VAL A 774 -12.00 0.48 32.13
N PHE A 775 -12.52 -0.13 31.07
CA PHE A 775 -13.93 -0.03 30.68
C PHE A 775 -14.63 -1.36 30.88
N ALA A 776 -15.76 -1.35 31.60
CA ALA A 776 -16.55 -2.54 31.89
C ALA A 776 -18.05 -2.24 31.90
N GLN A 777 -18.87 -3.26 31.62
CA GLN A 777 -20.32 -3.20 31.74
C GLN A 777 -20.73 -3.13 33.21
N THR A 778 -21.64 -2.22 33.52
CA THR A 778 -22.28 -2.07 34.82
C THR A 778 -23.79 -1.98 34.63
N GLU A 779 -24.55 -2.57 35.54
CA GLU A 779 -26.00 -2.38 35.57
C GLU A 779 -26.31 -0.98 36.12
N VAL A 780 -26.98 -0.16 35.31
CA VAL A 780 -27.37 1.21 35.68
C VAL A 780 -28.89 1.33 35.65
N THR A 781 -29.47 1.84 36.74
CA THR A 781 -30.90 2.16 36.82
C THR A 781 -31.19 3.48 36.12
N ASP A 782 -32.06 3.45 35.12
CA ASP A 782 -32.54 4.65 34.45
C ASP A 782 -33.42 5.48 35.39
N ALA A 783 -32.98 6.69 35.73
CA ALA A 783 -33.65 7.55 36.70
C ALA A 783 -35.08 7.97 36.30
N LYS A 784 -35.44 7.91 35.02
CA LYS A 784 -36.78 8.31 34.52
C LYS A 784 -37.75 7.14 34.46
N THR A 785 -37.25 5.95 34.14
CA THR A 785 -38.09 4.77 33.86
C THR A 785 -37.98 3.69 34.93
N GLY A 786 -37.00 3.78 35.82
CA GLY A 786 -36.69 2.75 36.82
C GLY A 786 -36.09 1.47 36.23
N GLN A 787 -35.93 1.39 34.90
CA GLN A 787 -35.43 0.20 34.22
C GLN A 787 -33.91 0.07 34.39
N LYS A 788 -33.48 -1.14 34.75
CA LYS A 788 -32.06 -1.51 34.79
C LYS A 788 -31.56 -1.81 33.38
N LYS A 789 -30.44 -1.21 32.99
CA LYS A 789 -29.78 -1.43 31.70
C LYS A 789 -28.28 -1.51 31.89
N ASP A 790 -27.64 -2.43 31.17
CA ASP A 790 -26.19 -2.45 31.08
C ASP A 790 -25.69 -1.22 30.31
N LYS A 791 -24.73 -0.52 30.92
CA LYS A 791 -23.97 0.56 30.30
C LYS A 791 -22.51 0.41 30.66
N VAL A 792 -21.64 0.86 29.76
CA VAL A 792 -20.21 0.92 30.02
C VAL A 792 -19.90 1.99 31.06
N THR A 793 -19.11 1.65 32.07
CA THR A 793 -18.50 2.56 33.05
C THR A 793 -16.98 2.53 32.91
N ALA A 794 -16.33 3.67 33.11
CA ALA A 794 -14.87 3.78 33.14
C ALA A 794 -14.38 3.77 34.58
N PHE A 795 -13.25 3.13 34.83
CA PHE A 795 -12.64 2.98 36.15
C PHE A 795 -11.15 3.29 36.09
N ILE A 796 -10.61 3.84 37.16
CA ILE A 796 -9.18 3.82 37.46
C ILE A 796 -8.90 2.53 38.23
N VAL A 797 -8.05 1.66 37.70
CA VAL A 797 -7.69 0.38 38.35
C VAL A 797 -6.19 0.38 38.60
N GLU A 798 -5.78 0.00 39.80
CA GLU A 798 -4.37 -0.14 40.16
C GLU A 798 -3.96 -1.61 40.00
N ARG A 799 -2.75 -1.90 39.51
CA ARG A 799 -2.21 -3.27 39.48
C ARG A 799 -2.16 -3.90 40.87
N ALA A 800 -1.96 -3.07 41.90
CA ALA A 800 -1.93 -3.50 43.29
C ALA A 800 -3.29 -3.99 43.83
N PHE A 801 -4.40 -3.72 43.12
CA PHE A 801 -5.67 -4.32 43.47
C PHE A 801 -5.59 -5.82 43.18
N ALA A 802 -5.83 -6.65 44.20
CA ALA A 802 -5.77 -8.10 44.08
C ALA A 802 -6.64 -8.59 42.91
N GLY A 803 -6.09 -9.47 42.07
CA GLY A 803 -6.77 -10.03 40.89
C GLY A 803 -6.36 -9.44 39.54
N VAL A 804 -5.47 -8.43 39.49
CA VAL A 804 -4.97 -7.86 38.23
C VAL A 804 -3.68 -8.57 37.79
N THR A 805 -3.71 -9.23 36.63
CA THR A 805 -2.54 -9.90 36.03
C THR A 805 -2.43 -9.59 34.54
N SER A 806 -1.34 -9.99 33.89
CA SER A 806 -1.13 -9.80 32.44
C SER A 806 -0.43 -10.99 31.82
N GLY A 807 -0.73 -11.24 30.54
CA GLY A 807 -0.03 -12.24 29.73
C GLY A 807 1.39 -11.79 29.31
N PRO A 808 2.14 -12.65 28.61
CA PRO A 808 3.42 -12.26 28.04
C PRO A 808 3.25 -11.19 26.95
N PRO A 809 4.31 -10.44 26.60
CA PRO A 809 4.29 -9.54 25.46
C PRO A 809 3.97 -10.28 24.14
N GLU A 810 3.13 -9.67 23.32
CA GLU A 810 2.66 -10.22 22.05
C GLU A 810 3.69 -10.02 20.91
N ASP A 811 3.89 -11.09 20.13
CA ASP A 811 4.66 -11.06 18.90
C ASP A 811 3.86 -10.45 17.74
N LYS A 812 4.42 -9.40 17.15
CA LYS A 812 3.76 -8.54 16.16
C LYS A 812 4.71 -8.09 15.06
N MET A 813 4.15 -7.68 13.92
CA MET A 813 4.90 -7.25 12.73
C MET A 813 5.89 -6.12 13.02
N GLY A 814 5.41 -5.05 13.67
CA GLY A 814 6.15 -3.83 13.95
C GLY A 814 5.80 -3.24 15.31
N ILE A 815 6.28 -2.02 15.58
CA ILE A 815 6.27 -1.33 16.88
C ILE A 815 6.70 -2.26 18.02
N LYS A 816 7.70 -3.10 17.76
CA LYS A 816 8.14 -4.15 18.69
C LYS A 816 8.72 -3.61 19.99
N CYS A 817 9.23 -2.38 19.98
CA CYS A 817 9.62 -1.62 21.17
C CYS A 817 8.41 -1.30 22.10
N SER A 818 7.17 -1.25 21.59
CA SER A 818 6.01 -1.09 22.47
C SER A 818 5.60 -2.43 23.07
N ASN A 819 5.52 -2.50 24.41
CA ASN A 819 4.84 -3.61 25.08
C ASN A 819 3.37 -3.68 24.63
N THR A 820 2.88 -4.89 24.40
CA THR A 820 1.48 -5.18 24.07
C THR A 820 1.13 -6.49 24.74
N ALA A 821 0.13 -6.53 25.62
CA ALA A 821 -0.20 -7.74 26.38
C ALA A 821 -1.70 -7.89 26.61
N GLU A 822 -2.13 -9.10 26.91
CA GLU A 822 -3.40 -9.33 27.58
C GLU A 822 -3.34 -8.85 29.03
N VAL A 823 -4.48 -8.37 29.56
CA VAL A 823 -4.65 -7.99 30.97
C VAL A 823 -5.89 -8.67 31.49
N TYR A 824 -5.77 -9.40 32.60
CA TYR A 824 -6.84 -10.16 33.22
C TYR A 824 -7.25 -9.52 34.54
N PHE A 825 -8.56 -9.54 34.79
CA PHE A 825 -9.18 -9.05 36.01
C PHE A 825 -10.02 -10.18 36.59
N ASP A 826 -9.61 -10.71 37.74
CA ASP A 826 -10.28 -11.79 38.46
C ASP A 826 -10.69 -11.31 39.86
N ASP A 827 -11.99 -11.12 40.07
CA ASP A 827 -12.58 -10.60 41.32
C ASP A 827 -11.92 -9.31 41.85
N VAL A 828 -11.54 -8.41 40.94
CA VAL A 828 -10.82 -7.17 41.29
C VAL A 828 -11.77 -6.20 41.99
N LYS A 829 -11.48 -5.88 43.25
CA LYS A 829 -12.25 -4.92 44.05
C LYS A 829 -11.82 -3.48 43.75
N ILE A 830 -12.65 -2.76 43.00
CA ILE A 830 -12.41 -1.37 42.61
C ILE A 830 -13.21 -0.45 43.55
N PRO A 831 -12.56 0.45 44.32
CA PRO A 831 -13.26 1.39 45.19
C PRO A 831 -14.28 2.26 44.44
N ILE A 832 -15.37 2.69 45.10
CA ILE A 832 -16.43 3.48 44.46
C ILE A 832 -15.91 4.83 43.95
N GLU A 833 -14.96 5.41 44.66
CA GLU A 833 -14.26 6.65 44.32
C GLU A 833 -13.35 6.51 43.10
N ASN A 834 -13.11 5.30 42.58
CA ASN A 834 -12.31 5.06 41.38
C ASN A 834 -13.17 5.02 40.09
N VAL A 835 -14.48 5.24 40.18
CA VAL A 835 -15.33 5.47 39.00
C VAL A 835 -14.94 6.79 38.31
N LEU A 836 -14.69 6.74 37.01
CA LEU A 836 -14.20 7.87 36.23
C LEU A 836 -15.31 8.44 35.33
N GLY A 837 -15.66 9.72 35.50
CA GLY A 837 -16.67 10.40 34.69
C GLY A 837 -18.14 9.98 34.96
N GLY A 838 -18.38 9.19 36.00
CA GLY A 838 -19.70 8.78 36.48
C GLY A 838 -20.22 7.44 35.90
N GLU A 839 -21.07 6.77 36.68
CA GLU A 839 -21.65 5.48 36.32
C GLU A 839 -22.43 5.53 34.99
N GLY A 840 -22.17 4.57 34.10
CA GLY A 840 -22.81 4.43 32.79
C GLY A 840 -22.33 5.40 31.71
N ASN A 841 -21.36 6.27 32.00
CA ASN A 841 -20.81 7.25 31.04
C ASN A 841 -19.51 6.78 30.36
N GLY A 842 -19.03 5.57 30.64
CA GLY A 842 -17.73 5.07 30.20
C GLY A 842 -17.55 5.04 28.68
N PHE A 843 -18.60 4.77 27.90
CA PHE A 843 -18.50 4.84 26.43
C PHE A 843 -18.19 6.27 25.94
N LYS A 844 -18.83 7.28 26.52
CA LYS A 844 -18.55 8.70 26.21
C LYS A 844 -17.13 9.08 26.63
N VAL A 845 -16.69 8.62 27.81
CA VAL A 845 -15.31 8.83 28.29
C VAL A 845 -14.31 8.23 27.31
N ALA A 846 -14.47 6.97 26.90
CA ALA A 846 -13.61 6.31 25.92
C ALA A 846 -13.52 7.08 24.60
N MET A 847 -14.67 7.46 24.03
CA MET A 847 -14.69 8.16 22.74
C MET A 847 -14.04 9.54 22.82
N ASN A 848 -14.20 10.26 23.92
CA ASN A 848 -13.59 11.58 24.10
C ASN A 848 -12.07 11.49 24.33
N ILE A 849 -11.59 10.46 25.04
CA ILE A 849 -10.15 10.18 25.18
C ILE A 849 -9.53 9.92 23.80
N LEU A 850 -10.08 8.98 23.03
CA LEU A 850 -9.58 8.65 21.69
C LEU A 850 -9.65 9.87 20.76
N ASN A 851 -10.76 10.61 20.77
CA ASN A 851 -10.91 11.82 19.97
C ASN A 851 -9.87 12.89 20.32
N ASN A 852 -9.57 13.08 21.62
CA ASN A 852 -8.55 14.02 22.06
C ASN A 852 -7.13 13.58 21.66
N GLY A 853 -6.82 12.28 21.66
CA GLY A 853 -5.48 11.78 21.30
C GLY A 853 -5.17 11.76 19.80
N ARG A 854 -6.18 11.69 18.93
CA ARG A 854 -6.01 11.47 17.48
C ARG A 854 -5.13 12.49 16.75
N PHE A 855 -5.15 13.77 17.13
CA PHE A 855 -4.34 14.79 16.44
C PHE A 855 -2.83 14.51 16.55
N GLY A 856 -2.38 13.90 17.66
CA GLY A 856 -0.97 13.60 17.91
C GLY A 856 -0.39 12.59 16.93
N MET A 857 -1.25 11.74 16.35
CA MET A 857 -0.88 10.77 15.34
C MET A 857 -0.46 11.45 14.03
N SER A 858 -1.17 12.50 13.61
CA SER A 858 -0.83 13.23 12.38
C SER A 858 0.51 13.94 12.49
N GLY A 859 0.83 14.53 13.65
CA GLY A 859 2.15 15.10 13.92
C GLY A 859 3.25 14.03 13.88
N THR A 860 3.08 12.95 14.66
CA THR A 860 4.04 11.83 14.71
C THR A 860 4.37 11.29 13.32
N LEU A 861 3.34 10.99 12.52
CA LEU A 861 3.51 10.43 11.18
C LEU A 861 4.03 11.45 10.16
N ALA A 862 3.79 12.75 10.36
CA ALA A 862 4.42 13.79 9.55
C ALA A 862 5.95 13.82 9.73
N GLY A 863 6.43 13.59 10.96
CA GLY A 863 7.86 13.39 11.25
C GLY A 863 8.43 12.14 10.58
N THR A 864 7.71 11.01 10.68
CA THR A 864 8.08 9.76 10.00
C THR A 864 8.20 9.95 8.49
N MET A 865 7.23 10.60 7.86
CA MET A 865 7.27 10.86 6.42
C MET A 865 8.45 11.74 6.03
N ALA A 866 8.76 12.78 6.82
CA ALA A 866 9.92 13.63 6.56
C ALA A 866 11.24 12.83 6.60
N HIS A 867 11.39 11.89 7.55
CA HIS A 867 12.53 10.97 7.59
C HIS A 867 12.64 10.11 6.33
N CYS A 868 11.55 9.47 5.92
CA CYS A 868 11.51 8.63 4.73
C CYS A 868 11.82 9.41 3.44
N ILE A 869 11.26 10.62 3.30
CA ILE A 869 11.53 11.52 2.18
C ILE A 869 13.01 11.90 2.12
N ARG A 870 13.61 12.23 3.26
CA ARG A 870 15.04 12.57 3.33
C ARG A 870 15.92 11.42 2.81
N LYS A 871 15.70 10.19 3.30
CA LYS A 871 16.43 9.00 2.81
C LYS A 871 16.23 8.77 1.30
N ALA A 872 15.00 8.94 0.81
CA ALA A 872 14.69 8.80 -0.61
C ALA A 872 15.39 9.88 -1.47
N ALA A 873 15.39 11.13 -1.02
CA ALA A 873 16.03 12.24 -1.70
C ALA A 873 17.57 12.11 -1.71
N GLU A 874 18.17 11.72 -0.58
CA GLU A 874 19.61 11.40 -0.47
C GLU A 874 20.02 10.29 -1.47
N HIS A 875 19.21 9.24 -1.58
CA HIS A 875 19.46 8.20 -2.59
C HIS A 875 19.29 8.72 -4.02
N ALA A 876 18.22 9.48 -4.28
CA ALA A 876 17.90 9.97 -5.62
C ALA A 876 18.95 10.92 -6.20
N THR A 877 19.56 11.74 -5.33
CA THR A 877 20.57 12.75 -5.67
C THR A 877 21.98 12.17 -5.81
N THR A 878 22.21 10.92 -5.41
CA THR A 878 23.54 10.28 -5.44
C THR A 878 23.60 9.07 -6.36
N ARG A 879 22.49 8.35 -6.57
CA ARG A 879 22.44 7.15 -7.40
C ARG A 879 22.45 7.49 -8.89
N VAL A 880 23.42 6.93 -9.63
CA VAL A 880 23.47 6.97 -11.10
C VAL A 880 22.93 5.68 -11.70
N GLN A 881 22.04 5.80 -12.69
CA GLN A 881 21.52 4.69 -13.49
C GLN A 881 21.23 5.19 -14.91
N PHE A 882 21.47 4.38 -15.95
CA PHE A 882 21.25 4.79 -17.34
C PHE A 882 21.94 6.11 -17.70
N GLY A 883 23.15 6.32 -17.20
CA GLY A 883 24.00 7.47 -17.51
C GLY A 883 23.71 8.78 -16.77
N GLN A 884 22.74 8.84 -15.85
CA GLN A 884 22.47 10.05 -15.06
C GLN A 884 21.98 9.75 -13.64
N LYS A 885 21.98 10.77 -12.77
CA LYS A 885 21.37 10.68 -11.44
C LYS A 885 19.88 10.38 -11.54
N ILE A 886 19.36 9.54 -10.66
CA ILE A 886 17.97 9.09 -10.78
C ILE A 886 16.95 10.20 -10.47
N GLU A 887 17.33 11.27 -9.76
CA GLU A 887 16.51 12.49 -9.57
C GLU A 887 16.10 13.16 -10.89
N ASN A 888 16.84 12.93 -11.99
CA ASN A 888 16.52 13.49 -13.29
C ASN A 888 15.40 12.72 -14.02
N PHE A 889 15.04 11.53 -13.54
CA PHE A 889 13.97 10.74 -14.13
C PHE A 889 12.60 11.20 -13.64
N GLY A 890 11.71 11.53 -14.58
CA GLY A 890 10.36 12.01 -14.27
C GLY A 890 9.57 11.09 -13.34
N ASN A 891 9.70 9.76 -13.48
CA ASN A 891 9.01 8.84 -12.56
C ASN A 891 9.48 8.98 -11.10
N VAL A 892 10.79 9.18 -10.87
CA VAL A 892 11.33 9.44 -9.52
C VAL A 892 10.85 10.79 -8.99
N GLN A 893 10.82 11.81 -9.85
CA GLN A 893 10.30 13.14 -9.51
C GLN A 893 8.84 13.08 -9.07
N GLU A 894 7.98 12.34 -9.78
CA GLU A 894 6.58 12.20 -9.37
C GLU A 894 6.43 11.53 -7.99
N LYS A 895 7.23 10.50 -7.70
CA LYS A 895 7.21 9.85 -6.38
C LYS A 895 7.62 10.83 -5.28
N LEU A 896 8.77 11.51 -5.41
CA LEU A 896 9.23 12.50 -4.43
C LEU A 896 8.21 13.63 -4.23
N ALA A 897 7.62 14.14 -5.32
CA ALA A 897 6.61 15.20 -5.23
C ALA A 897 5.33 14.74 -4.53
N ARG A 898 4.84 13.53 -4.83
CA ARG A 898 3.68 12.94 -4.13
C ARG A 898 3.99 12.73 -2.67
N MET A 899 5.17 12.19 -2.35
CA MET A 899 5.59 11.96 -0.97
C MET A 899 5.61 13.27 -0.17
N ALA A 900 6.19 14.32 -0.73
CA ALA A 900 6.23 15.64 -0.12
C ALA A 900 4.84 16.25 0.08
N MET A 901 3.95 16.16 -0.92
CA MET A 901 2.56 16.60 -0.77
C MET A 901 1.82 15.83 0.33
N HIS A 902 1.99 14.51 0.42
CA HIS A 902 1.39 13.68 1.48
C HIS A 902 1.88 14.08 2.88
N GLN A 903 3.19 14.34 3.03
CA GLN A 903 3.76 14.83 4.27
C GLN A 903 3.20 16.22 4.63
N TYR A 904 3.19 17.14 3.66
CA TYR A 904 2.75 18.51 3.85
C TYR A 904 1.26 18.61 4.23
N VAL A 905 0.39 17.85 3.56
CA VAL A 905 -1.05 17.77 3.89
C VAL A 905 -1.24 17.21 5.30
N SER A 906 -0.56 16.12 5.65
CA SER A 906 -0.71 15.46 6.97
C SER A 906 -0.25 16.38 8.11
N GLN A 907 0.88 17.06 7.92
CA GLN A 907 1.38 18.05 8.86
C GLN A 907 0.40 19.23 8.99
N SER A 908 -0.14 19.71 7.86
CA SER A 908 -1.10 20.82 7.86
C SER A 908 -2.37 20.47 8.62
N MET A 909 -2.92 19.26 8.43
CA MET A 909 -4.09 18.78 9.19
C MET A 909 -3.77 18.66 10.68
N GLY A 910 -2.64 18.04 11.04
CA GLY A 910 -2.25 17.85 12.45
C GLY A 910 -2.14 19.18 13.20
N TYR A 911 -1.44 20.15 12.62
CA TYR A 911 -1.25 21.48 13.22
C TYR A 911 -2.51 22.35 13.17
N MET A 912 -3.36 22.17 12.17
CA MET A 912 -4.66 22.84 12.13
C MET A 912 -5.55 22.37 13.29
N ILE A 913 -5.63 21.06 13.52
CA ILE A 913 -6.46 20.50 14.58
C ILE A 913 -5.88 20.83 15.95
N SER A 914 -4.56 20.67 16.15
CA SER A 914 -3.93 21.02 17.42
C SER A 914 -4.09 22.52 17.73
N GLY A 915 -3.93 23.38 16.72
CA GLY A 915 -4.15 24.81 16.85
C GLY A 915 -5.61 25.15 17.19
N ASN A 916 -6.58 24.46 16.58
CA ASN A 916 -7.99 24.63 16.91
C ASN A 916 -8.31 24.20 18.35
N MET A 917 -7.71 23.09 18.81
CA MET A 917 -7.85 22.63 20.19
C MET A 917 -7.27 23.64 21.18
N ASP A 918 -6.08 24.18 20.88
CA ASP A 918 -5.41 25.19 21.70
C ASP A 918 -6.15 26.54 21.71
N ALA A 919 -6.88 26.86 20.63
CA ALA A 919 -7.78 28.01 20.57
C ALA A 919 -9.13 27.79 21.29
N GLY A 920 -9.35 26.60 21.88
CA GLY A 920 -10.54 26.29 22.68
C GLY A 920 -11.73 25.76 21.88
N HIS A 921 -11.55 25.42 20.60
CA HIS A 921 -12.62 24.79 19.83
C HIS A 921 -12.91 23.37 20.34
N LYS A 922 -14.20 23.03 20.44
CA LYS A 922 -14.67 21.74 20.97
C LYS A 922 -15.22 20.81 19.89
N ASP A 923 -15.66 21.37 18.77
CA ASP A 923 -16.19 20.63 17.63
C ASP A 923 -15.08 20.41 16.59
N TYR A 924 -14.38 19.28 16.69
CA TYR A 924 -13.28 18.89 15.76
C TYR A 924 -13.21 17.37 15.48
N HIS A 925 -14.24 16.61 15.85
CA HIS A 925 -14.18 15.14 15.82
C HIS A 925 -14.15 14.55 14.40
N LEU A 926 -14.80 15.22 13.43
CA LEU A 926 -14.74 14.83 12.03
C LEU A 926 -13.34 15.10 11.46
N GLU A 927 -12.80 16.28 11.73
CA GLU A 927 -11.46 16.72 11.34
C GLU A 927 -10.37 15.80 11.93
N ALA A 928 -10.48 15.47 13.22
CA ALA A 928 -9.58 14.53 13.90
C ALA A 928 -9.61 13.14 13.25
N ALA A 929 -10.80 12.60 12.95
CA ALA A 929 -10.91 11.31 12.26
C ALA A 929 -10.31 11.36 10.83
N ILE A 930 -10.58 12.43 10.07
CA ILE A 930 -10.00 12.65 8.74
C ILE A 930 -8.47 12.70 8.81
N SER A 931 -7.90 13.44 9.75
CA SER A 931 -6.44 13.58 9.90
C SER A 931 -5.75 12.26 10.26
N LYS A 932 -6.40 11.42 11.08
CA LYS A 932 -5.92 10.07 11.44
C LYS A 932 -5.91 9.16 10.22
N ILE A 933 -7.03 9.09 9.48
CA ILE A 933 -7.13 8.30 8.25
C ILE A 933 -6.06 8.73 7.26
N PHE A 934 -6.00 10.03 6.97
CA PHE A 934 -5.11 10.58 5.96
C PHE A 934 -3.64 10.37 6.34
N ALA A 935 -3.23 10.74 7.54
CA ALA A 935 -1.82 10.65 7.94
C ALA A 935 -1.30 9.21 7.99
N SER A 936 -2.11 8.26 8.46
CA SER A 936 -1.74 6.83 8.51
C SER A 936 -1.58 6.21 7.12
N GLU A 937 -2.47 6.53 6.18
CA GLU A 937 -2.36 6.05 4.79
C GLU A 937 -1.27 6.78 4.00
N ALA A 938 -1.09 8.08 4.26
CA ALA A 938 -0.01 8.89 3.69
C ALA A 938 1.37 8.37 4.14
N ALA A 939 1.57 8.09 5.43
CA ALA A 939 2.84 7.56 5.93
C ALA A 939 3.16 6.19 5.34
N TRP A 940 2.15 5.33 5.21
CA TRP A 940 2.28 4.02 4.56
C TRP A 940 2.75 4.17 3.11
N TYR A 941 2.08 5.02 2.34
CA TYR A 941 2.45 5.33 0.96
C TYR A 941 3.87 5.90 0.84
N VAL A 942 4.21 6.88 1.68
CA VAL A 942 5.53 7.54 1.66
C VAL A 942 6.66 6.57 1.98
N CYS A 943 6.49 5.73 3.01
CA CYS A 943 7.50 4.73 3.35
C CYS A 943 7.65 3.67 2.26
N ASP A 944 6.54 3.20 1.69
CA ASP A 944 6.54 2.24 0.59
C ASP A 944 7.28 2.78 -0.65
N GLU A 945 7.02 4.03 -1.03
CA GLU A 945 7.68 4.68 -2.17
C GLU A 945 9.14 5.03 -1.89
N ALA A 946 9.50 5.35 -0.64
CA ALA A 946 10.90 5.51 -0.26
C ALA A 946 11.69 4.21 -0.50
N ILE A 947 11.14 3.06 -0.06
CA ILE A 947 11.72 1.74 -0.34
C ILE A 947 11.82 1.50 -1.84
N GLN A 948 10.81 1.90 -2.62
CA GLN A 948 10.82 1.74 -4.07
C GLN A 948 11.92 2.57 -4.75
N ILE A 949 12.13 3.82 -4.31
CA ILE A 949 13.19 4.70 -4.83
C ILE A 949 14.58 4.13 -4.51
N LEU A 950 14.78 3.56 -3.32
CA LEU A 950 16.04 2.92 -2.92
C LEU A 950 16.29 1.57 -3.61
N GLY A 951 15.28 0.97 -4.23
CA GLY A 951 15.37 -0.35 -4.82
C GLY A 951 15.75 -1.42 -3.79
N GLY A 952 16.69 -2.31 -4.15
CA GLY A 952 17.11 -3.41 -3.26
C GLY A 952 17.60 -2.93 -1.89
N ASN A 953 18.28 -1.77 -1.83
CA ASN A 953 18.74 -1.18 -0.57
C ASN A 953 17.58 -0.90 0.39
N GLY A 954 16.42 -0.47 -0.12
CA GLY A 954 15.26 -0.14 0.71
C GLY A 954 14.64 -1.37 1.39
N PHE A 955 14.90 -2.58 0.87
CA PHE A 955 14.44 -3.83 1.45
C PHE A 955 15.38 -4.39 2.53
N MET A 956 16.63 -3.91 2.56
CA MET A 956 17.63 -4.34 3.53
C MET A 956 17.41 -3.64 4.88
N LYS A 957 17.64 -4.36 5.98
CA LYS A 957 17.46 -3.84 7.34
C LYS A 957 18.41 -2.68 7.63
N SER A 958 19.59 -2.68 7.01
CA SER A 958 20.58 -1.59 7.10
C SER A 958 20.04 -0.23 6.66
N SER A 959 19.01 -0.19 5.80
CA SER A 959 18.36 1.08 5.43
C SER A 959 17.48 1.66 6.53
N GLY A 960 17.01 0.84 7.48
CA GLY A 960 16.03 1.21 8.51
C GLY A 960 14.62 1.52 8.00
N LEU A 961 14.38 1.62 6.69
CA LEU A 961 13.04 1.92 6.14
C LEU A 961 12.06 0.76 6.35
N GLU A 962 12.56 -0.48 6.30
CA GLU A 962 11.73 -1.67 6.50
C GLU A 962 11.06 -1.70 7.88
N LYS A 963 11.78 -1.24 8.92
CA LYS A 963 11.24 -1.11 10.28
C LYS A 963 10.09 -0.11 10.31
N PHE A 964 10.27 1.08 9.72
CA PHE A 964 9.18 2.06 9.61
C PHE A 964 7.97 1.49 8.87
N LEU A 965 8.19 0.75 7.78
CA LEU A 965 7.09 0.13 7.04
C LEU A 965 6.31 -0.86 7.92
N ARG A 966 7.01 -1.74 8.65
CA ARG A 966 6.39 -2.65 9.63
C ARG A 966 5.62 -1.89 10.71
N ASP A 967 6.21 -0.83 11.25
CA ASP A 967 5.64 -0.04 12.34
C ASP A 967 4.38 0.73 11.91
N ILE A 968 4.36 1.30 10.71
CA ILE A 968 3.23 2.11 10.22
C ILE A 968 1.98 1.26 10.01
N ARG A 969 2.09 -0.04 9.73
CA ARG A 969 0.94 -0.85 9.31
C ARG A 969 -0.20 -0.85 10.34
N ILE A 970 0.11 -0.84 11.64
CA ILE A 970 -0.91 -0.80 12.72
C ILE A 970 -1.60 0.56 12.84
N TYR A 971 -1.00 1.65 12.36
CA TYR A 971 -1.60 3.00 12.42
C TYR A 971 -2.87 3.13 11.59
N ARG A 972 -3.10 2.23 10.62
CA ARG A 972 -4.34 2.13 9.83
C ARG A 972 -5.46 1.34 10.54
N ILE A 973 -5.15 0.69 11.67
CA ILE A 973 -6.04 -0.25 12.39
C ILE A 973 -6.38 0.26 13.79
N PHE A 974 -5.39 0.57 14.64
CA PHE A 974 -5.66 1.00 16.01
C PHE A 974 -6.21 2.43 16.08
N GLU A 975 -6.62 2.89 17.26
CA GLU A 975 -7.21 4.24 17.46
C GLU A 975 -8.44 4.51 16.57
N GLY A 976 -9.16 3.44 16.26
CA GLY A 976 -10.23 3.39 15.26
C GLY A 976 -9.69 2.97 13.89
N ALA A 977 -10.12 1.80 13.41
CA ALA A 977 -9.75 1.33 12.08
C ALA A 977 -10.21 2.34 11.03
N ASN A 978 -9.36 2.63 10.03
CA ASN A 978 -9.65 3.67 9.04
C ASN A 978 -10.99 3.43 8.31
N ASP A 979 -11.37 2.17 8.08
CA ASP A 979 -12.66 1.77 7.54
C ASP A 979 -13.85 2.23 8.40
N ILE A 980 -13.74 2.08 9.71
CA ILE A 980 -14.77 2.51 10.67
C ILE A 980 -14.78 4.03 10.80
N LEU A 981 -13.59 4.66 10.78
CA LEU A 981 -13.50 6.12 10.82
C LEU A 981 -14.08 6.77 9.56
N ARG A 982 -13.98 6.13 8.38
CA ARG A 982 -14.68 6.60 7.17
C ARG A 982 -16.20 6.57 7.35
N LEU A 983 -16.75 5.47 7.88
CA LEU A 983 -18.18 5.40 8.19
C LEU A 983 -18.59 6.43 9.23
N PHE A 984 -17.78 6.64 10.26
CA PHE A 984 -17.98 7.70 11.25
C PHE A 984 -18.02 9.09 10.60
N VAL A 985 -17.03 9.44 9.77
CA VAL A 985 -16.98 10.73 9.08
C VAL A 985 -18.23 10.95 8.23
N ALA A 986 -18.60 9.97 7.41
CA ALA A 986 -19.76 10.07 6.54
C ALA A 986 -21.08 10.15 7.34
N LEU A 987 -21.30 9.25 8.30
CA LEU A 987 -22.55 9.15 9.04
C LEU A 987 -22.76 10.30 9.99
N THR A 988 -21.73 10.73 10.73
CA THR A 988 -21.82 11.87 11.64
C THR A 988 -22.04 13.17 10.85
N GLY A 989 -21.34 13.35 9.72
CA GLY A 989 -21.59 14.49 8.83
C GLY A 989 -23.01 14.49 8.24
N ILE A 990 -23.48 13.34 7.73
CA ILE A 990 -24.85 13.20 7.20
C ILE A 990 -25.89 13.43 8.31
N GLN A 991 -25.66 12.92 9.52
CA GLN A 991 -26.57 13.12 10.65
C GLN A 991 -26.77 14.61 10.94
N TYR A 992 -25.68 15.38 10.90
CA TYR A 992 -25.71 16.83 11.08
C TYR A 992 -26.52 17.53 9.98
N ALA A 993 -26.32 17.15 8.71
CA ALA A 993 -27.11 17.65 7.58
C ALA A 993 -28.61 17.24 7.66
N GLY A 994 -28.88 16.00 8.06
CA GLY A 994 -30.23 15.45 8.18
C GLY A 994 -31.06 16.07 9.30
N SER A 995 -30.44 16.47 10.43
CA SER A 995 -31.12 17.24 11.47
C SER A 995 -31.61 18.59 10.94
N HIS A 996 -30.81 19.27 10.13
CA HIS A 996 -31.17 20.55 9.53
C HIS A 996 -32.29 20.41 8.48
N LEU A 997 -32.25 19.37 7.64
CA LEU A 997 -33.34 19.08 6.71
C LEU A 997 -34.67 18.79 7.43
N LYS A 998 -34.66 18.11 8.58
CA LYS A 998 -35.88 17.89 9.38
C LYS A 998 -36.42 19.18 9.97
N GLU A 999 -35.54 20.08 10.39
CA GLU A 999 -35.89 21.41 10.88
C GLU A 999 -36.56 22.23 9.78
N LEU A 1000 -36.00 22.23 8.56
CA LEU A 1000 -36.61 22.82 7.37
C LEU A 1000 -37.96 22.17 7.04
N GLN A 1001 -38.07 20.84 7.04
CA GLN A 1001 -39.35 20.15 6.80
C GLN A 1001 -40.41 20.49 7.85
N ARG A 1002 -40.02 20.64 9.13
CA ARG A 1002 -40.93 21.11 10.19
C ARG A 1002 -41.34 22.56 9.95
N ALA A 1003 -40.42 23.42 9.53
CA ALA A 1003 -40.71 24.80 9.14
C ALA A 1003 -41.71 24.86 7.99
N PHE A 1004 -41.55 24.05 6.93
CA PHE A 1004 -42.50 23.95 5.81
C PHE A 1004 -43.88 23.42 6.22
N LYS A 1005 -43.99 22.61 7.28
CA LYS A 1005 -45.28 22.17 7.84
C LYS A 1005 -45.99 23.24 8.67
N ASN A 1006 -45.28 24.31 9.06
CA ASN A 1006 -45.83 25.46 9.77
C ASN A 1006 -45.37 26.77 9.10
N PRO A 1007 -45.86 27.06 7.87
CA PRO A 1007 -45.28 28.07 7.00
C PRO A 1007 -45.34 29.48 7.58
N THR A 1008 -46.45 29.82 8.25
CA THR A 1008 -46.74 31.15 8.80
C THR A 1008 -45.80 31.56 9.94
N ALA A 1009 -45.27 30.60 10.70
CA ALA A 1009 -44.33 30.86 11.79
C ALA A 1009 -42.85 30.89 11.34
N ASN A 1010 -42.53 30.42 10.12
CA ASN A 1010 -41.15 30.22 9.66
C ASN A 1010 -40.88 30.82 8.26
N LEU A 1011 -41.66 31.83 7.85
CA LEU A 1011 -41.57 32.51 6.55
C LEU A 1011 -40.14 32.96 6.20
N GLY A 1012 -39.39 33.51 7.17
CA GLY A 1012 -38.01 33.96 6.94
C GLY A 1012 -37.03 32.83 6.62
N LEU A 1013 -37.15 31.67 7.27
CA LEU A 1013 -36.31 30.51 7.03
C LEU A 1013 -36.64 29.86 5.67
N ILE A 1014 -37.93 29.73 5.37
CA ILE A 1014 -38.44 29.17 4.10
C ILE A 1014 -38.04 30.04 2.92
N PHE A 1015 -38.19 31.36 3.03
CA PHE A 1015 -37.84 32.31 1.98
C PHE A 1015 -36.33 32.32 1.72
N LYS A 1016 -35.51 32.35 2.78
CA LYS A 1016 -34.03 32.31 2.70
C LYS A 1016 -33.53 31.01 2.04
N GLU A 1017 -34.12 29.87 2.40
CA GLU A 1017 -33.73 28.58 1.84
C GLU A 1017 -34.24 28.39 0.40
N GLY A 1018 -35.46 28.85 0.11
CA GLY A 1018 -36.03 28.88 -1.23
C GLY A 1018 -35.24 29.76 -2.20
N SER A 1019 -34.83 30.96 -1.76
CA SER A 1019 -33.97 31.85 -2.55
C SER A 1019 -32.58 31.26 -2.74
N ARG A 1020 -31.97 30.66 -1.71
CA ARG A 1020 -30.66 30.01 -1.78
C ARG A 1020 -30.64 28.84 -2.77
N ARG A 1021 -31.67 27.98 -2.75
CA ARG A 1021 -31.80 26.85 -3.68
C ARG A 1021 -32.08 27.31 -5.11
N ALA A 1022 -32.91 28.34 -5.29
CA ALA A 1022 -33.18 28.94 -6.59
C ALA A 1022 -31.91 29.58 -7.17
N VAL A 1023 -31.16 30.38 -6.39
CA VAL A 1023 -29.89 30.98 -6.84
C VAL A 1023 -28.89 29.89 -7.28
N ARG A 1024 -28.68 28.86 -6.45
CA ARG A 1024 -27.80 27.71 -6.77
C ARG A 1024 -28.22 26.89 -7.99
N SER A 1025 -29.51 26.82 -8.34
CA SER A 1025 -29.99 26.05 -9.49
C SER A 1025 -29.82 26.78 -10.82
N ILE A 1026 -29.70 28.12 -10.81
CA ILE A 1026 -29.47 28.95 -12.00
C ILE A 1026 -27.96 29.24 -12.22
N GLY A 1027 -27.07 28.67 -11.39
CA GLY A 1027 -25.62 28.76 -11.54
C GLY A 1027 -24.95 29.99 -10.90
N TYR A 1028 -25.72 30.90 -10.30
CA TYR A 1028 -25.20 32.00 -9.47
C TYR A 1028 -25.16 31.56 -7.98
N GLY A 1029 -24.20 32.03 -7.18
CA GLY A 1029 -24.14 31.72 -5.73
C GLY A 1029 -23.55 30.35 -5.33
N GLY A 1030 -22.60 29.83 -6.11
CA GLY A 1030 -21.73 28.72 -5.70
C GLY A 1030 -20.78 29.09 -4.56
N THR A 1031 -20.10 28.11 -3.99
CA THR A 1031 -19.10 28.36 -2.93
C THR A 1031 -17.97 29.23 -3.48
N ASP A 1032 -17.61 30.32 -2.80
CA ASP A 1032 -16.45 31.15 -3.16
C ASP A 1032 -15.43 31.14 -2.01
N LEU A 1033 -14.24 30.62 -2.30
CA LEU A 1033 -13.11 30.57 -1.38
C LEU A 1033 -12.02 31.60 -1.73
N SER A 1034 -12.18 32.35 -2.82
CA SER A 1034 -11.15 33.25 -3.35
C SER A 1034 -10.79 34.40 -2.41
N THR A 1035 -11.71 34.78 -1.51
CA THR A 1035 -11.51 35.82 -0.49
C THR A 1035 -10.66 35.37 0.68
N PHE A 1036 -10.56 34.06 0.94
CA PHE A 1036 -9.80 33.52 2.07
C PHE A 1036 -8.34 33.22 1.72
N VAL A 1037 -8.03 33.05 0.43
CA VAL A 1037 -6.71 32.64 -0.06
C VAL A 1037 -5.90 33.80 -0.65
N ALA A 1038 -4.58 33.62 -0.76
CA ALA A 1038 -3.72 34.56 -1.49
C ALA A 1038 -3.92 34.45 -3.02
N ASP A 1039 -3.61 35.53 -3.75
CA ASP A 1039 -3.83 35.62 -5.21
C ASP A 1039 -3.30 34.42 -6.02
N PRO A 1040 -2.07 33.90 -5.76
CA PRO A 1040 -1.56 32.76 -6.52
C PRO A 1040 -2.38 31.47 -6.37
N LEU A 1041 -3.25 31.37 -5.36
CA LEU A 1041 -4.01 30.18 -5.01
C LEU A 1041 -5.49 30.25 -5.40
N LYS A 1042 -5.95 31.35 -6.00
CA LYS A 1042 -7.37 31.55 -6.37
C LYS A 1042 -7.90 30.45 -7.29
N ASP A 1043 -7.14 30.01 -8.29
CA ASP A 1043 -7.56 28.90 -9.16
C ASP A 1043 -7.72 27.58 -8.40
N SER A 1044 -6.81 27.30 -7.46
CA SER A 1044 -6.89 26.11 -6.62
C SER A 1044 -8.04 26.18 -5.61
N ALA A 1045 -8.38 27.37 -5.14
CA ALA A 1045 -9.56 27.62 -4.33
C ALA A 1045 -10.86 27.38 -5.12
N THR A 1046 -10.90 27.75 -6.41
CA THR A 1046 -12.02 27.43 -7.32
C THR A 1046 -12.20 25.92 -7.49
N LEU A 1047 -11.11 25.15 -7.61
CA LEU A 1047 -11.18 23.68 -7.66
C LEU A 1047 -11.73 23.08 -6.36
N CYS A 1048 -11.34 23.62 -5.22
CA CYS A 1048 -11.87 23.22 -3.92
C CYS A 1048 -13.37 23.56 -3.80
N ALA A 1049 -13.78 24.75 -4.23
CA ALA A 1049 -15.17 25.17 -4.27
C ALA A 1049 -16.05 24.27 -5.16
N ASP A 1050 -15.60 23.91 -6.37
CA ASP A 1050 -16.31 22.94 -7.23
C ASP A 1050 -16.50 21.59 -6.54
N SER A 1051 -15.50 21.13 -5.78
CA SER A 1051 -15.61 19.90 -4.99
C SER A 1051 -16.66 20.01 -3.89
N ILE A 1052 -16.69 21.12 -3.15
CA ILE A 1052 -17.68 21.39 -2.09
C ILE A 1052 -19.09 21.42 -2.66
N ASP A 1053 -19.30 22.11 -3.77
CA ASP A 1053 -20.62 22.24 -4.39
C ASP A 1053 -21.16 20.89 -4.88
N ARG A 1054 -20.31 20.07 -5.53
CA ARG A 1054 -20.68 18.71 -5.96
C ARG A 1054 -20.97 17.80 -4.78
N PHE A 1055 -20.14 17.87 -3.74
CA PHE A 1055 -20.27 17.06 -2.53
C PHE A 1055 -21.59 17.34 -1.82
N SER A 1056 -21.91 18.61 -1.61
CA SER A 1056 -23.15 19.06 -0.96
C SER A 1056 -24.40 18.60 -1.71
N LYS A 1057 -24.42 18.78 -3.05
CA LYS A 1057 -25.52 18.30 -3.91
C LYS A 1057 -25.71 16.78 -3.81
N THR A 1058 -24.61 16.04 -3.68
CA THR A 1058 -24.65 14.58 -3.54
C THR A 1058 -25.23 14.16 -2.19
N ILE A 1059 -24.88 14.83 -1.09
CA ILE A 1059 -25.44 14.56 0.25
C ILE A 1059 -26.96 14.78 0.26
N GLU A 1060 -27.43 15.91 -0.29
CA GLU A 1060 -28.86 16.20 -0.39
C GLU A 1060 -29.60 15.10 -1.17
N SER A 1061 -29.05 14.68 -2.31
CA SER A 1061 -29.61 13.60 -3.12
C SER A 1061 -29.69 12.27 -2.36
N LEU A 1062 -28.62 11.90 -1.63
CA LEU A 1062 -28.57 10.68 -0.84
C LEU A 1062 -29.55 10.69 0.33
N LEU A 1063 -29.67 11.82 1.05
CA LEU A 1063 -30.61 11.99 2.16
C LEU A 1063 -32.07 11.90 1.69
N ILE A 1064 -32.38 12.50 0.53
CA ILE A 1064 -33.72 12.40 -0.09
C ILE A 1064 -34.02 10.94 -0.50
N LYS A 1065 -33.04 10.27 -1.12
CA LYS A 1065 -33.23 8.92 -1.67
C LYS A 1065 -33.32 7.83 -0.60
N HIS A 1066 -32.45 7.87 0.41
CA HIS A 1066 -32.29 6.77 1.36
C HIS A 1066 -32.83 7.06 2.78
N GLY A 1067 -33.03 8.34 3.14
CA GLY A 1067 -33.49 8.72 4.47
C GLY A 1067 -32.63 8.11 5.58
N LYS A 1068 -33.26 7.42 6.54
CA LYS A 1068 -32.54 6.71 7.62
C LYS A 1068 -31.78 5.47 7.14
N GLY A 1069 -32.18 4.87 6.02
CA GLY A 1069 -31.54 3.67 5.45
C GLY A 1069 -30.17 3.93 4.85
N ILE A 1070 -29.72 5.20 4.79
CA ILE A 1070 -28.36 5.54 4.33
C ILE A 1070 -27.27 4.89 5.19
N VAL A 1071 -27.58 4.54 6.44
CA VAL A 1071 -26.66 3.84 7.36
C VAL A 1071 -26.21 2.47 6.83
N ASP A 1072 -27.04 1.84 6.01
CA ASP A 1072 -26.77 0.52 5.45
C ASP A 1072 -26.06 0.58 4.09
N GLN A 1073 -25.80 1.78 3.55
CA GLN A 1073 -25.22 1.99 2.21
C GLN A 1073 -23.71 2.27 2.26
N GLN A 1074 -22.94 1.36 2.85
CA GLN A 1074 -21.51 1.60 3.10
C GLN A 1074 -20.69 1.81 1.84
N PHE A 1075 -21.02 1.18 0.71
CA PHE A 1075 -20.33 1.46 -0.56
C PHE A 1075 -20.37 2.96 -0.88
N LEU A 1076 -21.53 3.61 -0.65
CA LEU A 1076 -21.73 5.04 -0.88
C LEU A 1076 -21.05 5.89 0.21
N LEU A 1077 -21.18 5.49 1.47
CA LEU A 1077 -20.61 6.20 2.62
C LEU A 1077 -19.09 6.29 2.55
N VAL A 1078 -18.41 5.22 2.14
CA VAL A 1078 -16.93 5.21 2.00
C VAL A 1078 -16.48 6.25 0.96
N ARG A 1079 -17.14 6.29 -0.21
CA ARG A 1079 -16.84 7.27 -1.28
C ARG A 1079 -17.14 8.70 -0.87
N LEU A 1080 -18.16 8.90 -0.03
CA LEU A 1080 -18.47 10.19 0.57
C LEU A 1080 -17.38 10.60 1.57
N ALA A 1081 -16.93 9.69 2.43
CA ALA A 1081 -15.85 9.94 3.38
C ALA A 1081 -14.54 10.31 2.66
N ASP A 1082 -14.16 9.57 1.62
CA ASP A 1082 -12.97 9.88 0.81
C ASP A 1082 -13.06 11.26 0.15
N SER A 1083 -14.25 11.64 -0.31
CA SER A 1083 -14.49 12.99 -0.85
C SER A 1083 -14.36 14.07 0.22
N ALA A 1084 -14.86 13.81 1.43
CA ALA A 1084 -14.74 14.72 2.58
C ALA A 1084 -13.28 14.91 3.01
N ILE A 1085 -12.49 13.82 3.02
CA ILE A 1085 -11.05 13.83 3.32
C ILE A 1085 -10.31 14.71 2.31
N ASP A 1086 -10.54 14.49 1.01
CA ASP A 1086 -9.88 15.27 -0.05
C ASP A 1086 -10.26 16.76 0.00
N ILE A 1087 -11.52 17.09 0.29
CA ILE A 1087 -11.97 18.47 0.47
C ILE A 1087 -11.29 19.13 1.67
N TYR A 1088 -11.25 18.47 2.83
CA TYR A 1088 -10.56 19.01 3.99
C TYR A 1088 -9.06 19.19 3.74
N ALA A 1089 -8.43 18.24 3.05
CA ALA A 1089 -7.03 18.31 2.65
C ALA A 1089 -6.74 19.54 1.78
N MET A 1090 -7.56 19.79 0.74
CA MET A 1090 -7.46 20.99 -0.09
C MET A 1090 -7.55 22.27 0.74
N SER A 1091 -8.54 22.37 1.62
CA SER A 1091 -8.73 23.56 2.45
C SER A 1091 -7.57 23.81 3.41
N CYS A 1092 -7.01 22.74 4.01
CA CYS A 1092 -5.85 22.84 4.90
C CYS A 1092 -4.62 23.40 4.19
N VAL A 1093 -4.27 22.85 3.00
CA VAL A 1093 -3.06 23.29 2.27
C VAL A 1093 -3.22 24.66 1.65
N LEU A 1094 -4.43 25.03 1.21
CA LEU A 1094 -4.74 26.38 0.73
C LEU A 1094 -4.55 27.42 1.86
N SER A 1095 -5.01 27.09 3.06
CA SER A 1095 -4.87 27.97 4.21
C SER A 1095 -3.41 28.14 4.65
N ARG A 1096 -2.67 27.03 4.78
CA ARG A 1096 -1.25 27.05 5.17
C ARG A 1096 -0.39 27.79 4.14
N ALA A 1097 -0.53 27.49 2.86
CA ALA A 1097 0.23 28.17 1.81
C ALA A 1097 -0.13 29.67 1.72
N THR A 1098 -1.39 30.04 2.00
CA THR A 1098 -1.80 31.45 2.11
C THR A 1098 -1.10 32.14 3.28
N LYS A 1099 -1.01 31.49 4.45
CA LYS A 1099 -0.24 32.01 5.59
C LYS A 1099 1.24 32.19 5.22
N ALA A 1100 1.86 31.19 4.59
CA ALA A 1100 3.26 31.25 4.16
C ALA A 1100 3.53 32.43 3.20
N ILE A 1101 2.63 32.71 2.25
CA ILE A 1101 2.72 33.89 1.39
C ILE A 1101 2.61 35.18 2.20
N ARG A 1102 1.56 35.30 3.02
CA ARG A 1102 1.27 36.55 3.78
C ARG A 1102 2.37 36.88 4.78
N GLU A 1103 3.04 35.86 5.31
CA GLU A 1103 4.15 35.98 6.26
C GLU A 1103 5.54 35.96 5.58
N ASN A 1104 5.60 35.93 4.24
CA ASN A 1104 6.84 35.87 3.45
C ASN A 1104 7.80 34.75 3.88
N HIS A 1105 7.29 33.54 4.09
CA HIS A 1105 8.12 32.37 4.39
C HIS A 1105 9.01 32.05 3.18
N THR A 1106 10.25 31.62 3.43
CA THR A 1106 11.18 31.20 2.37
C THR A 1106 10.68 30.01 1.57
N SER A 1107 9.89 29.14 2.21
CA SER A 1107 9.22 28.00 1.59
C SER A 1107 7.94 28.36 0.86
N ALA A 1108 7.46 29.62 0.89
CA ALA A 1108 6.14 29.99 0.39
C ALA A 1108 5.92 29.60 -1.07
N GLU A 1109 6.93 29.78 -1.94
CA GLU A 1109 6.83 29.37 -3.35
C GLU A 1109 6.65 27.85 -3.49
N HIS A 1110 7.40 27.07 -2.72
CA HIS A 1110 7.30 25.62 -2.73
C HIS A 1110 5.97 25.12 -2.15
N GLU A 1111 5.48 25.73 -1.08
CA GLU A 1111 4.17 25.45 -0.48
C GLU A 1111 3.03 25.75 -1.47
N VAL A 1112 3.15 26.81 -2.26
CA VAL A 1112 2.20 27.12 -3.35
C VAL A 1112 2.20 26.06 -4.43
N LEU A 1113 3.38 25.54 -4.82
CA LEU A 1113 3.47 24.46 -5.80
C LEU A 1113 2.79 23.18 -5.30
N MET A 1114 3.05 22.80 -4.05
CA MET A 1114 2.42 21.63 -3.42
C MET A 1114 0.91 21.80 -3.30
N ALA A 1115 0.42 22.93 -2.81
CA ALA A 1115 -1.02 23.20 -2.69
C ALA A 1115 -1.72 23.16 -4.06
N LYS A 1116 -1.10 23.75 -5.09
CA LYS A 1116 -1.59 23.72 -6.46
C LYS A 1116 -1.69 22.31 -7.02
N ALA A 1117 -0.62 21.53 -6.92
CA ALA A 1117 -0.56 20.16 -7.41
C ALA A 1117 -1.56 19.26 -6.66
N TRP A 1118 -1.66 19.42 -5.34
CA TRP A 1118 -2.61 18.67 -4.51
C TRP A 1118 -4.07 18.95 -4.91
N CYS A 1119 -4.47 20.22 -5.03
CA CYS A 1119 -5.85 20.58 -5.34
C CYS A 1119 -6.32 20.08 -6.72
N VAL A 1120 -5.42 19.99 -7.71
CA VAL A 1120 -5.75 19.40 -9.02
C VAL A 1120 -6.10 17.92 -8.88
N GLU A 1121 -5.28 17.16 -8.16
CA GLU A 1121 -5.50 15.71 -8.02
C GLU A 1121 -6.65 15.38 -7.06
N ALA A 1122 -6.79 16.12 -5.97
CA ALA A 1122 -7.87 15.95 -5.01
C ALA A 1122 -9.23 16.28 -5.64
N ASN A 1123 -9.35 17.35 -6.44
CA ASN A 1123 -10.58 17.64 -7.19
C ASN A 1123 -10.95 16.50 -8.15
N ASP A 1124 -9.98 15.94 -8.88
CA ASP A 1124 -10.22 14.80 -9.78
C ASP A 1124 -10.72 13.56 -9.00
N ARG A 1125 -10.13 13.26 -7.84
CA ARG A 1125 -10.59 12.17 -6.96
C ARG A 1125 -12.01 12.39 -6.44
N VAL A 1126 -12.34 13.59 -5.96
CA VAL A 1126 -13.71 13.95 -5.53
C VAL A 1126 -14.71 13.75 -6.67
N ARG A 1127 -14.38 14.22 -7.89
CA ARG A 1127 -15.25 14.04 -9.07
C ARG A 1127 -15.48 12.58 -9.41
N ILE A 1128 -14.45 11.74 -9.31
CA ILE A 1128 -14.54 10.30 -9.53
C ILE A 1128 -15.46 9.65 -8.48
N ASN A 1129 -15.27 9.96 -7.19
CA ASN A 1129 -16.08 9.39 -6.11
C ASN A 1129 -17.56 9.80 -6.23
N ILE A 1130 -17.83 11.07 -6.53
CA ILE A 1130 -19.19 11.57 -6.76
C ILE A 1130 -19.84 10.93 -7.98
N ARG A 1131 -19.08 10.68 -9.05
CA ARG A 1131 -19.58 9.94 -10.23
C ARG A 1131 -19.94 8.50 -9.87
N ARG A 1132 -19.12 7.81 -9.07
CA ARG A 1132 -19.36 6.44 -8.61
C ARG A 1132 -20.64 6.33 -7.78
N ILE A 1133 -20.93 7.35 -6.97
CA ILE A 1133 -22.17 7.41 -6.17
C ILE A 1133 -23.41 7.57 -7.05
N ASN A 1134 -23.36 8.43 -8.07
CA ASN A 1134 -24.54 8.84 -8.84
C ASN A 1134 -24.82 8.00 -10.10
N SER A 1135 -23.93 7.10 -10.48
CA SER A 1135 -24.02 6.36 -11.74
C SER A 1135 -24.63 4.97 -11.57
N GLY A 1136 -25.71 4.69 -12.30
CA GLY A 1136 -26.39 3.39 -12.27
C GLY A 1136 -25.52 2.19 -12.65
N VAL A 1137 -24.44 2.41 -13.42
CA VAL A 1137 -23.47 1.34 -13.76
C VAL A 1137 -22.68 0.92 -12.52
N PHE A 1138 -22.17 1.89 -11.75
CA PHE A 1138 -21.42 1.61 -10.53
C PHE A 1138 -22.31 1.06 -9.41
N LEU A 1139 -23.57 1.53 -9.32
CA LEU A 1139 -24.52 0.98 -8.35
C LEU A 1139 -24.76 -0.53 -8.58
N LYS A 1140 -24.96 -0.95 -9.83
CA LYS A 1140 -25.04 -2.39 -10.17
C LYS A 1140 -23.75 -3.14 -9.86
N ASN A 1141 -22.60 -2.48 -10.00
CA ASN A 1141 -21.31 -3.08 -9.70
C ASN A 1141 -21.16 -3.41 -8.20
N PHE A 1142 -21.80 -2.66 -7.32
CA PHE A 1142 -21.81 -2.96 -5.87
C PHE A 1142 -22.59 -4.25 -5.56
N ASP A 1143 -23.71 -4.51 -6.26
CA ASP A 1143 -24.45 -5.78 -6.13
C ASP A 1143 -23.60 -6.98 -6.58
N THR A 1144 -22.84 -6.79 -7.67
CA THR A 1144 -21.85 -7.75 -8.19
C THR A 1144 -20.78 -8.04 -7.14
N MET A 1145 -20.19 -7.00 -6.54
CA MET A 1145 -19.20 -7.14 -5.45
C MET A 1145 -19.78 -7.90 -4.24
N SER A 1146 -21.01 -7.56 -3.83
CA SER A 1146 -21.72 -8.27 -2.75
C SER A 1146 -21.86 -9.77 -3.03
N SER A 1147 -22.22 -10.12 -4.27
CA SER A 1147 -22.40 -11.51 -4.68
C SER A 1147 -21.08 -12.29 -4.71
N ILE A 1148 -20.01 -11.68 -5.23
CA ILE A 1148 -18.66 -12.30 -5.22
C ILE A 1148 -18.24 -12.60 -3.78
N ALA A 1149 -18.36 -11.62 -2.88
CA ALA A 1149 -17.93 -11.76 -1.49
C ALA A 1149 -18.71 -12.85 -0.74
N LYS A 1150 -20.03 -12.94 -0.95
CA LYS A 1150 -20.86 -14.02 -0.39
C LYS A 1150 -20.44 -15.39 -0.89
N ASN A 1151 -20.13 -15.52 -2.18
CA ASN A 1151 -19.67 -16.80 -2.73
C ASN A 1151 -18.34 -17.22 -2.13
N ILE A 1152 -17.38 -16.29 -1.98
CA ILE A 1152 -16.09 -16.54 -1.32
C ILE A 1152 -16.30 -17.04 0.11
N CYS A 1153 -17.17 -16.39 0.89
CA CYS A 1153 -17.44 -16.79 2.26
C CYS A 1153 -18.14 -18.15 2.36
N SER A 1154 -19.06 -18.46 1.43
CA SER A 1154 -19.73 -19.77 1.37
C SER A 1154 -18.75 -20.92 1.13
N GLN A 1155 -17.62 -20.66 0.46
CA GLN A 1155 -16.54 -21.61 0.21
C GLN A 1155 -15.35 -21.45 1.17
N GLN A 1156 -15.43 -20.49 2.10
CA GLN A 1156 -14.31 -20.07 2.97
C GLN A 1156 -13.00 -19.83 2.20
N GLY A 1157 -13.08 -19.35 0.96
CA GLY A 1157 -11.94 -19.30 0.06
C GLY A 1157 -12.29 -18.97 -1.38
N ILE A 1158 -11.32 -19.17 -2.27
CA ILE A 1158 -11.49 -18.95 -3.70
C ILE A 1158 -12.47 -19.96 -4.30
N VAL A 1159 -13.45 -19.47 -5.07
CA VAL A 1159 -14.53 -20.28 -5.63
C VAL A 1159 -14.12 -21.02 -6.91
N GLN A 1160 -13.31 -20.38 -7.76
CA GLN A 1160 -12.86 -20.97 -9.02
C GLN A 1160 -11.67 -21.91 -8.83
N SER A 1161 -11.63 -23.02 -9.58
CA SER A 1161 -10.42 -23.83 -9.70
C SER A 1161 -9.35 -23.10 -10.53
N ASN A 1162 -8.10 -23.54 -10.42
CA ASN A 1162 -7.05 -23.04 -11.29
C ASN A 1162 -7.36 -23.36 -12.78
N PRO A 1163 -6.76 -22.63 -13.74
CA PRO A 1163 -7.10 -22.78 -15.15
C PRO A 1163 -6.91 -24.17 -15.74
N VAL A 1164 -6.08 -25.02 -15.12
CA VAL A 1164 -5.82 -26.41 -15.57
C VAL A 1164 -6.75 -27.44 -14.94
N GLY A 1165 -7.58 -27.07 -13.96
CA GLY A 1165 -8.55 -27.95 -13.33
C GLY A 1165 -7.92 -29.09 -12.52
N ILE A 1166 -6.73 -28.87 -11.96
CA ILE A 1166 -6.00 -29.83 -11.12
C ILE A 1166 -5.86 -29.18 -9.75
N VAL A 1167 -6.64 -29.61 -8.75
CA VAL A 1167 -6.69 -28.99 -7.42
C VAL A 1167 -5.86 -29.78 -6.43
#